data_AF-A0A3D1DKR0-F1
#
_entry.id   AF-A0A3D1DKR0-F1
#
_cell.length_a   1.000
_cell.length_b   1.000
_cell.length_c   1.000
_cell.angle_alpha   90.00
_cell.angle_beta   90.00
_cell.angle_gamma   90.00
#
_symmetry.space_group_name_H-M   'P 1'
#
loop_
_entity.id
_entity.type
_entity.pdbx_description
1 polymer ?
#
loop_
_entity_poly.entity_id
_entity_poly.type
_entity_poly.pdbx_seq_one_letter_code
_entity_poly.pdbx_strand_id
1 'polypeptide(L)'
;LAVFAVPMTAVSSAAADKALTPQQVEFFEKRVRPLLISRCFQCHSGKSKVLKGGLRLDSHQAVLKGGDTGTAVVPGEPDKSLLVRSIRYQAYEMPPTGKLKPAEIAVLVEWVSRGAFWPAEKSTTIARTAEGIYDYKKIKATHWAYRPLGKPKQPTVKEANWIRQDIDRFVLARLEAAGLGGGPAADRRTLIRRLTLDLVGLPPTPGEVRAFQEDDRPDAWARLIDRLLDSPHYGERWGRHWLDVARYSDGFGGFLDNAALPHSWHYRDWVIRSFNQDLPFNDFVRQQVAGDLMPEKPEAWAGSGFFAIGPTYKSDGGDPDSKAVARSETLDDRVDALSRGFLGLTVSCARCHAHKFDPIPHEDYYSLAGVFNNTRMVVKTLATPAQLKAYNDHHAAIKRLDGEVKKLAAEIGKAGDKASAAQKRDLADKQAKLKTLRDTAPAAYPPSHVLGDTGNKDMPIALRGNLRKPGPIAPRRFLRLLAGPDAKAFTQGSGRLGLAEAMVAPSNPLTPKVFVNRVWAWHFGRGLVRSPSNFGTLGQKPTHPNLLEWLAADFVEHGWSIKRLHRTILLSATYRQSSAFNKKAFATDGDNRLVWRFNPRRLDVESWRDSLLAVTGEIDLNLGGAPTEDVRGSRRRTMYFKVSRTGDRFSTDVFLRLFDFPIPRATIAKRPLSTVPQQYLFLLNSPIMIDRARGLVARLKKEA
;
A
#
# COMPACT_ATOMS: atom_id res chain seq x y z
N LEU A 1 51.71 -16.74 -39.58
CA LEU A 1 51.85 -15.27 -39.48
C LEU A 1 51.07 -14.63 -40.63
N ALA A 2 49.82 -14.25 -40.36
CA ALA A 2 49.04 -13.28 -41.15
C ALA A 2 47.81 -12.91 -40.32
N VAL A 3 47.81 -11.70 -39.79
CA VAL A 3 46.74 -11.10 -38.99
C VAL A 3 45.73 -10.48 -39.95
N PHE A 4 44.46 -10.93 -39.91
CA PHE A 4 43.37 -10.24 -40.58
C PHE A 4 42.73 -9.25 -39.61
N ALA A 5 42.82 -7.96 -39.96
CA ALA A 5 42.18 -6.86 -39.26
C ALA A 5 40.68 -6.81 -39.60
N VAL A 6 39.84 -6.71 -38.57
CA VAL A 6 38.40 -6.42 -38.70
C VAL A 6 38.21 -4.91 -38.44
N PRO A 7 37.52 -4.17 -39.30
CA PRO A 7 37.33 -2.73 -39.12
C PRO A 7 36.30 -2.48 -38.01
N MET A 8 36.70 -1.69 -37.01
CA MET A 8 35.82 -1.11 -36.01
C MET A 8 34.94 -0.05 -36.67
N THR A 9 33.66 -0.37 -36.90
CA THR A 9 32.65 0.65 -37.19
C THR A 9 32.34 1.42 -35.92
N ALA A 10 32.62 2.73 -35.94
CA ALA A 10 32.31 3.66 -34.87
C ALA A 10 30.79 3.67 -34.58
N VAL A 11 30.41 3.14 -33.42
CA VAL A 11 29.06 3.35 -32.86
C VAL A 11 29.03 4.78 -32.32
N SER A 12 28.41 5.68 -33.08
CA SER A 12 28.05 7.01 -32.60
C SER A 12 27.08 6.88 -31.43
N SER A 13 27.55 7.18 -30.22
CA SER A 13 26.72 7.28 -29.02
C SER A 13 26.02 8.63 -28.99
N ALA A 14 24.99 8.79 -29.82
CA ALA A 14 23.98 9.81 -29.56
C ALA A 14 23.20 9.40 -28.30
N ALA A 15 23.64 9.89 -27.14
CA ALA A 15 22.90 9.81 -25.90
C ALA A 15 21.58 10.60 -26.06
N ALA A 16 20.53 9.91 -26.45
CA ALA A 16 19.18 10.44 -26.36
C ALA A 16 18.90 10.78 -24.89
N ASP A 17 18.62 12.06 -24.60
CA ASP A 17 18.15 12.53 -23.30
C ASP A 17 16.94 11.69 -22.86
N LYS A 18 17.16 10.73 -21.96
CA LYS A 18 16.07 9.94 -21.39
C LYS A 18 15.23 10.84 -20.51
N ALA A 19 13.97 11.04 -20.89
CA ALA A 19 12.97 11.69 -20.06
C ALA A 19 12.94 11.06 -18.65
N LEU A 20 12.93 11.89 -17.61
CA LEU A 20 12.96 11.42 -16.23
C LEU A 20 11.74 10.56 -15.89
N THR A 21 11.96 9.49 -15.14
CA THR A 21 10.88 8.67 -14.61
C THR A 21 10.11 9.43 -13.50
N PRO A 22 8.81 9.16 -13.29
CA PRO A 22 8.04 9.78 -12.20
C PRO A 22 8.67 9.58 -10.81
N GLN A 23 9.35 8.46 -10.58
CA GLN A 23 10.06 8.15 -9.33
C GLN A 23 11.30 9.03 -9.14
N GLN A 24 12.03 9.33 -10.21
CA GLN A 24 13.15 10.27 -10.16
C GLN A 24 12.64 11.68 -9.87
N VAL A 25 11.59 12.12 -10.56
CA VAL A 25 10.99 13.45 -10.31
C VAL A 25 10.54 13.58 -8.86
N GLU A 26 9.84 12.59 -8.32
CA GLU A 26 9.40 12.59 -6.93
C GLU A 26 10.56 12.63 -5.94
N PHE A 27 11.57 11.77 -6.12
CA PHE A 27 12.73 11.75 -5.25
C PHE A 27 13.42 13.12 -5.21
N PHE A 28 13.55 13.76 -6.38
CA PHE A 28 14.11 15.09 -6.47
C PHE A 28 13.29 16.12 -5.69
N GLU A 29 11.98 16.20 -5.95
CA GLU A 29 11.11 17.24 -5.37
C GLU A 29 10.86 17.04 -3.87
N LYS A 30 10.80 15.79 -3.38
CA LYS A 30 10.56 15.48 -1.96
C LYS A 30 11.82 15.43 -1.10
N ARG A 31 12.96 15.01 -1.65
CA ARG A 31 14.18 14.71 -0.86
C ARG A 31 15.33 15.65 -1.19
N VAL A 32 15.59 15.90 -2.46
CA VAL A 32 16.75 16.68 -2.90
C VAL A 32 16.49 18.18 -2.83
N ARG A 33 15.45 18.68 -3.51
CA ARG A 33 15.13 20.11 -3.58
C ARG A 33 14.94 20.75 -2.19
N PRO A 34 14.22 20.13 -1.22
CA PRO A 34 14.07 20.71 0.11
C PRO A 34 15.40 20.84 0.86
N LEU A 35 16.31 19.87 0.72
CA LEU A 35 17.66 19.95 1.28
C LEU A 35 18.46 21.08 0.65
N LEU A 36 18.45 21.17 -0.68
CA LEU A 36 19.14 22.27 -1.39
C LEU A 36 18.58 23.64 -0.95
N ILE A 37 17.26 23.78 -0.84
CA ILE A 37 16.62 25.03 -0.40
C ILE A 37 17.00 25.39 1.04
N SER A 38 16.97 24.42 1.95
CA SER A 38 17.16 24.67 3.39
C SER A 38 18.62 24.80 3.79
N ARG A 39 19.53 24.08 3.13
CA ARG A 39 20.95 24.00 3.51
C ARG A 39 21.89 24.76 2.57
N CYS A 40 21.51 24.94 1.30
CA CYS A 40 22.44 25.40 0.28
C CYS A 40 22.06 26.77 -0.32
N PHE A 41 20.77 27.03 -0.58
CA PHE A 41 20.35 28.19 -1.37
C PHE A 41 20.59 29.55 -0.70
N GLN A 42 20.77 29.57 0.62
CA GLN A 42 21.13 30.80 1.32
C GLN A 42 22.44 31.41 0.80
N CYS A 43 23.41 30.58 0.38
CA CYS A 43 24.72 30.99 -0.12
C CYS A 43 24.94 30.68 -1.61
N HIS A 44 24.23 29.67 -2.15
CA HIS A 44 24.47 29.10 -3.48
C HIS A 44 23.22 29.10 -4.36
N SER A 45 22.52 30.24 -4.46
CA SER A 45 21.40 30.41 -5.40
C SER A 45 21.48 31.76 -6.08
N GLY A 46 20.82 31.92 -7.23
CA GLY A 46 20.75 33.22 -7.93
C GLY A 46 20.00 34.31 -7.14
N LYS A 47 19.40 33.96 -6.00
CA LYS A 47 18.71 34.88 -5.09
C LYS A 47 19.47 35.10 -3.76
N SER A 48 20.68 34.56 -3.61
CA SER A 48 21.47 34.81 -2.40
C SER A 48 22.02 36.24 -2.41
N LYS A 49 22.09 36.88 -1.23
CA LYS A 49 22.67 38.23 -1.09
C LYS A 49 24.16 38.26 -1.43
N VAL A 50 24.86 37.17 -1.11
CA VAL A 50 26.26 36.93 -1.48
C VAL A 50 26.34 35.53 -2.07
N LEU A 51 26.82 35.43 -3.31
CA LEU A 51 27.03 34.14 -3.98
C LEU A 51 28.43 33.63 -3.62
N LYS A 52 28.51 32.59 -2.78
CA LYS A 52 29.80 32.06 -2.32
C LYS A 52 30.44 31.15 -3.36
N GLY A 53 31.70 31.44 -3.71
CA GLY A 53 32.53 30.64 -4.62
C GLY A 53 31.97 30.48 -6.03
N GLY A 54 31.21 31.47 -6.53
CA GLY A 54 30.57 31.44 -7.84
C GLY A 54 29.54 30.32 -8.04
N LEU A 55 29.29 29.50 -7.00
CA LEU A 55 28.57 28.25 -7.10
C LEU A 55 27.07 28.48 -6.97
N ARG A 56 26.31 28.00 -7.96
CA ARG A 56 24.85 27.97 -7.96
C ARG A 56 24.32 26.53 -7.95
N LEU A 57 23.43 26.25 -7.00
CA LEU A 57 22.82 24.93 -6.80
C LEU A 57 21.32 24.89 -7.12
N ASP A 58 20.79 25.96 -7.69
CA ASP A 58 19.36 26.19 -7.93
C ASP A 58 18.91 25.89 -9.38
N SER A 59 19.81 25.41 -10.25
CA SER A 59 19.46 24.91 -11.59
C SER A 59 20.35 23.75 -12.01
N HIS A 60 19.85 22.88 -12.89
CA HIS A 60 20.61 21.72 -13.38
C HIS A 60 21.95 22.12 -14.00
N GLN A 61 21.90 23.07 -14.94
CA GLN A 61 23.08 23.52 -15.68
C GLN A 61 24.11 24.13 -14.75
N ALA A 62 23.68 24.91 -13.74
CA ALA A 62 24.59 25.51 -12.78
C ALA A 62 25.27 24.48 -11.87
N VAL A 63 24.52 23.46 -11.42
CA VAL A 63 25.08 22.39 -10.60
C VAL A 63 26.11 21.55 -11.37
N LEU A 64 25.85 21.28 -12.66
CA LEU A 64 26.78 20.57 -13.52
C LEU A 64 28.00 21.43 -13.90
N LYS A 65 27.82 22.74 -14.09
CA LYS A 65 28.92 23.66 -14.38
C LYS A 65 29.85 23.84 -13.17
N GLY A 66 29.26 23.92 -11.96
CA GLY A 66 29.99 24.23 -10.74
C GLY A 66 30.31 25.71 -10.57
N GLY A 67 31.21 26.01 -9.63
CA GLY A 67 31.61 27.37 -9.26
C GLY A 67 33.05 27.68 -9.63
N ASP A 68 33.66 28.63 -8.93
CA ASP A 68 35.04 29.10 -9.20
C ASP A 68 36.08 28.00 -8.99
N THR A 69 35.73 26.95 -8.24
CA THR A 69 36.59 25.79 -7.93
C THR A 69 36.30 24.57 -8.81
N GLY A 70 35.58 24.76 -9.92
CA GLY A 70 35.29 23.73 -10.90
C GLY A 70 33.96 22.98 -10.68
N THR A 71 33.81 21.85 -11.38
CA THR A 71 32.57 21.07 -11.46
C THR A 71 32.05 20.64 -10.09
N ALA A 72 30.83 21.03 -9.74
CA ALA A 72 30.25 20.70 -8.44
C ALA A 72 29.70 19.26 -8.40
N VAL A 73 29.06 18.79 -9.47
CA VAL A 73 28.48 17.45 -9.55
C VAL A 73 28.88 16.75 -10.84
N VAL A 74 29.38 15.53 -10.70
CA VAL A 74 29.64 14.58 -11.79
C VAL A 74 28.53 13.52 -11.71
N PRO A 75 27.56 13.52 -12.65
CA PRO A 75 26.47 12.54 -12.67
C PRO A 75 26.96 11.09 -12.61
N GLY A 76 26.42 10.30 -11.68
CA GLY A 76 26.77 8.90 -11.49
C GLY A 76 28.02 8.66 -10.63
N GLU A 77 28.81 9.70 -10.37
CA GLU A 77 30.12 9.58 -9.71
C GLU A 77 30.16 10.44 -8.42
N PRO A 78 29.52 9.99 -7.33
CA PRO A 78 29.44 10.75 -6.09
C PRO A 78 30.83 11.05 -5.50
N ASP A 79 31.77 10.11 -5.57
CA ASP A 79 33.10 10.32 -4.97
C ASP A 79 33.98 11.29 -5.78
N LYS A 80 33.67 11.51 -7.06
CA LYS A 80 34.31 12.54 -7.89
C LYS A 80 33.60 13.90 -7.85
N SER A 81 32.41 13.97 -7.27
CA SER A 81 31.61 15.19 -7.20
C SER A 81 32.07 16.08 -6.06
N LEU A 82 32.54 17.29 -6.36
CA LEU A 82 33.04 18.24 -5.36
C LEU A 82 31.99 18.60 -4.32
N LEU A 83 30.70 18.67 -4.70
CA LEU A 83 29.57 18.86 -3.78
C LEU A 83 29.54 17.76 -2.72
N VAL A 84 29.62 16.49 -3.12
CA VAL A 84 29.55 15.32 -2.23
C VAL A 84 30.77 15.28 -1.30
N ARG A 85 31.96 15.52 -1.84
CA ARG A 85 33.19 15.61 -1.03
C ARG A 85 33.11 16.75 -0.02
N SER A 86 32.55 17.90 -0.40
CA SER A 86 32.42 19.05 0.49
C SER A 86 31.40 18.81 1.60
N ILE A 87 30.23 18.23 1.32
CA ILE A 87 29.27 17.91 2.39
C ILE A 87 29.75 16.77 3.31
N ARG A 88 30.69 15.94 2.85
CA ARG A 88 31.39 14.93 3.67
C ARG A 88 32.58 15.50 4.44
N TYR A 89 32.96 16.77 4.22
CA TYR A 89 34.15 17.42 4.78
C TYR A 89 35.45 16.74 4.35
N GLN A 90 35.53 16.33 3.08
CA GLN A 90 36.70 15.69 2.45
C GLN A 90 37.39 16.61 1.43
N ALA A 91 36.91 17.85 1.28
CA ALA A 91 37.48 18.88 0.42
C ALA A 91 37.32 20.24 1.08
N TYR A 92 36.10 20.79 1.06
CA TYR A 92 35.71 21.99 1.81
C TYR A 92 34.72 21.63 2.90
N GLU A 93 34.66 22.40 3.98
CA GLU A 93 33.68 22.20 5.05
C GLU A 93 32.38 22.96 4.75
N MET A 94 31.44 22.30 4.09
CA MET A 94 30.15 22.89 3.69
C MET A 94 28.96 22.09 4.24
N PRO A 95 27.97 22.71 4.93
CA PRO A 95 27.89 24.13 5.28
C PRO A 95 28.89 24.55 6.39
N PRO A 96 29.44 25.77 6.35
CA PRO A 96 30.46 26.23 7.32
C PRO A 96 29.93 26.38 8.75
N THR A 97 28.60 26.45 8.91
CA THR A 97 27.94 26.57 10.21
C THR A 97 27.66 25.21 10.87
N GLY A 98 28.18 24.13 10.31
CA GLY A 98 28.04 22.78 10.83
C GLY A 98 27.71 21.75 9.76
N LYS A 99 28.31 20.56 9.91
CA LYS A 99 28.19 19.45 8.97
C LYS A 99 26.75 18.96 8.88
N LEU A 100 26.32 18.60 7.66
CA LEU A 100 25.00 17.99 7.45
C LEU A 100 24.87 16.67 8.24
N LYS A 101 23.64 16.35 8.66
CA LYS A 101 23.37 15.07 9.31
C LYS A 101 23.68 13.92 8.32
N PRO A 102 24.14 12.74 8.78
CA PRO A 102 24.44 11.61 7.90
C PRO A 102 23.30 11.23 6.94
N ALA A 103 22.05 11.33 7.40
CA ALA A 103 20.87 11.07 6.57
C ALA A 103 20.68 12.08 5.42
N GLU A 104 21.02 13.36 5.64
CA GLU A 104 20.95 14.40 4.60
C GLU A 104 22.05 14.19 3.56
N ILE A 105 23.25 13.82 4.00
CA ILE A 105 24.36 13.45 3.11
C ILE A 105 23.97 12.26 2.24
N ALA A 106 23.38 11.21 2.83
CA ALA A 106 22.97 10.02 2.11
C ALA A 106 21.98 10.33 0.97
N VAL A 107 21.04 11.25 1.16
CA VAL A 107 20.09 11.68 0.11
C VAL A 107 20.82 12.33 -1.07
N LEU A 108 21.75 13.25 -0.81
CA LEU A 108 22.48 13.94 -1.88
C LEU A 108 23.45 12.99 -2.60
N VAL A 109 24.06 12.04 -1.87
CA VAL A 109 24.89 10.99 -2.46
C VAL A 109 24.07 10.08 -3.37
N GLU A 110 22.88 9.64 -2.94
CA GLU A 110 21.98 8.82 -3.75
C GLU A 110 21.52 9.57 -5.00
N TRP A 111 21.20 10.86 -4.87
CA TRP A 111 20.83 11.67 -6.03
C TRP A 111 21.93 11.71 -7.09
N VAL A 112 23.17 11.97 -6.68
CA VAL A 112 24.32 12.04 -7.58
C VAL A 112 24.61 10.67 -8.19
N SER A 113 24.61 9.59 -7.39
CA SER A 113 24.87 8.23 -7.89
C SER A 113 23.83 7.76 -8.91
N ARG A 114 22.61 8.30 -8.84
CA ARG A 114 21.54 8.02 -9.81
C ARG A 114 21.56 8.96 -11.03
N GLY A 115 22.67 9.66 -11.27
CA GLY A 115 22.87 10.50 -12.44
C GLY A 115 22.47 11.96 -12.26
N ALA A 116 22.34 12.43 -11.01
CA ALA A 116 22.06 13.85 -10.69
C ALA A 116 20.86 14.45 -11.45
N PHE A 117 19.84 13.62 -11.71
CA PHE A 117 18.68 14.02 -12.50
C PHE A 117 18.01 15.29 -11.98
N TRP A 118 17.56 16.16 -12.89
CA TRP A 118 16.88 17.41 -12.54
C TRP A 118 15.62 17.61 -13.37
N PRO A 119 14.42 17.63 -12.77
CA PRO A 119 13.19 17.87 -13.52
C PRO A 119 13.20 19.26 -14.16
N ALA A 120 13.13 19.32 -15.49
CA ALA A 120 13.13 20.57 -16.26
C ALA A 120 12.10 21.58 -15.73
N GLU A 121 12.41 22.88 -15.80
CA GLU A 121 11.48 23.95 -15.44
C GLU A 121 10.37 24.13 -16.49
N LYS A 122 10.69 23.83 -17.76
CA LYS A 122 9.73 23.80 -18.87
C LYS A 122 9.05 22.42 -18.93
N SER A 123 8.09 22.18 -18.04
CA SER A 123 7.25 20.98 -18.15
C SER A 123 5.84 21.36 -17.71
N THR A 124 4.98 21.54 -18.71
CA THR A 124 3.50 21.51 -18.64
C THR A 124 2.92 21.81 -17.26
N THR A 125 3.22 22.99 -16.71
CA THR A 125 2.46 23.53 -15.61
C THR A 125 1.07 23.84 -16.16
N ILE A 126 0.02 23.25 -15.57
CA ILE A 126 -1.34 23.67 -15.92
C ILE A 126 -1.42 25.16 -15.67
N ALA A 127 -1.67 25.94 -16.73
CA ALA A 127 -1.70 27.39 -16.68
C ALA A 127 -2.67 27.85 -15.59
N ARG A 128 -2.18 28.71 -14.71
CA ARG A 128 -3.01 29.46 -13.77
C ARG A 128 -3.76 30.54 -14.55
N THR A 129 -4.94 30.91 -14.08
CA THR A 129 -5.63 32.14 -14.51
C THR A 129 -4.74 33.36 -14.29
N ALA A 130 -5.12 34.52 -14.84
CA ALA A 130 -4.37 35.77 -14.65
C ALA A 130 -4.19 36.12 -13.16
N GLU A 131 -5.11 35.64 -12.32
CA GLU A 131 -5.16 35.82 -10.86
C GLU A 131 -4.39 34.72 -10.09
N GLY A 132 -3.72 33.80 -10.78
CA GLY A 132 -2.94 32.73 -10.13
C GLY A 132 -3.76 31.54 -9.65
N ILE A 133 -5.06 31.46 -9.98
CA ILE A 133 -6.00 30.41 -9.56
C ILE A 133 -6.10 29.31 -10.63
N TYR A 134 -6.25 28.04 -10.24
CA TYR A 134 -6.49 26.95 -11.20
C TYR A 134 -7.95 26.95 -11.70
N ASP A 135 -8.15 26.83 -13.01
CA ASP A 135 -9.47 26.58 -13.59
C ASP A 135 -9.86 25.10 -13.41
N TYR A 136 -10.36 24.78 -12.21
CA TYR A 136 -10.76 23.41 -11.88
C TYR A 136 -11.89 22.88 -12.77
N LYS A 137 -12.75 23.74 -13.31
CA LYS A 137 -13.82 23.32 -14.23
C LYS A 137 -13.22 22.79 -15.54
N LYS A 138 -12.32 23.55 -16.15
CA LYS A 138 -11.62 23.13 -17.38
C LYS A 138 -10.73 21.91 -17.16
N ILE A 139 -10.03 21.85 -16.03
CA ILE A 139 -9.18 20.70 -15.68
C ILE A 139 -10.02 19.43 -15.53
N LYS A 140 -11.12 19.49 -14.77
CA LYS A 140 -12.04 18.36 -14.63
C LYS A 140 -12.68 17.96 -15.95
N ALA A 141 -12.93 18.90 -16.87
CA ALA A 141 -13.49 18.59 -18.17
C ALA A 141 -12.48 17.92 -19.13
N THR A 142 -11.19 18.27 -19.04
CA THR A 142 -10.17 17.86 -20.03
C THR A 142 -9.31 16.67 -19.58
N HIS A 143 -8.98 16.55 -18.30
CA HIS A 143 -8.11 15.48 -17.82
C HIS A 143 -8.89 14.19 -17.52
N TRP A 144 -8.51 13.09 -18.18
CA TRP A 144 -9.21 11.80 -18.13
C TRP A 144 -9.52 11.28 -16.71
N ALA A 145 -8.61 11.50 -15.75
CA ALA A 145 -8.76 11.01 -14.39
C ALA A 145 -9.75 11.83 -13.55
N TYR A 146 -9.90 13.12 -13.83
CA TYR A 146 -10.67 14.07 -12.99
C TYR A 146 -12.09 14.30 -13.49
N ARG A 147 -12.41 13.80 -14.69
CA ARG A 147 -13.78 13.79 -15.20
C ARG A 147 -14.67 12.99 -14.26
N PRO A 148 -15.88 13.49 -13.94
CA PRO A 148 -16.91 12.72 -13.25
C PRO A 148 -17.12 11.37 -13.92
N LEU A 149 -17.50 10.36 -13.13
CA LEU A 149 -17.71 9.01 -13.64
C LEU A 149 -18.80 8.98 -14.70
N GLY A 150 -18.44 8.49 -15.88
CA GLY A 150 -19.39 8.19 -16.97
C GLY A 150 -19.60 6.69 -17.15
N LYS A 151 -20.74 6.28 -17.72
CA LYS A 151 -20.96 4.92 -18.19
C LYS A 151 -20.84 4.91 -19.72
N PRO A 152 -19.62 4.83 -20.28
CA PRO A 152 -19.46 4.88 -21.74
C PRO A 152 -20.19 3.71 -22.38
N LYS A 153 -20.81 3.96 -23.54
CA LYS A 153 -21.49 2.91 -24.32
C LYS A 153 -20.48 1.84 -24.72
N GLN A 154 -20.91 0.58 -24.63
CA GLN A 154 -20.12 -0.56 -25.06
C GLN A 154 -19.83 -0.46 -26.56
N PRO A 155 -18.58 -0.65 -27.02
CA PRO A 155 -18.25 -0.58 -28.43
C PRO A 155 -18.90 -1.71 -29.24
N THR A 156 -19.23 -1.41 -30.49
CA THR A 156 -19.48 -2.43 -31.52
C THR A 156 -18.14 -3.01 -31.98
N VAL A 157 -18.06 -4.33 -32.10
CA VAL A 157 -16.84 -5.08 -32.46
C VAL A 157 -17.17 -6.14 -33.50
N LYS A 158 -16.18 -6.54 -34.29
CA LYS A 158 -16.33 -7.52 -35.38
C LYS A 158 -16.39 -8.95 -34.86
N GLU A 159 -15.52 -9.32 -33.91
CA GLU A 159 -15.43 -10.70 -33.38
C GLU A 159 -16.42 -10.94 -32.23
N ALA A 160 -17.72 -10.77 -32.47
CA ALA A 160 -18.75 -10.87 -31.44
C ALA A 160 -18.75 -12.22 -30.69
N ASN A 161 -18.37 -13.32 -31.36
CA ASN A 161 -18.31 -14.67 -30.77
C ASN A 161 -17.22 -14.84 -29.70
N TRP A 162 -16.24 -13.94 -29.64
CA TRP A 162 -15.19 -13.96 -28.61
C TRP A 162 -15.70 -13.41 -27.26
N ILE A 163 -16.72 -12.56 -27.28
CA ILE A 163 -17.23 -11.84 -26.10
C ILE A 163 -17.88 -12.82 -25.11
N ARG A 164 -17.53 -12.69 -23.82
CA ARG A 164 -18.21 -13.38 -22.71
C ARG A 164 -18.81 -12.40 -21.70
N GLN A 165 -18.23 -11.20 -21.60
CA GLN A 165 -18.65 -10.12 -20.71
C GLN A 165 -18.52 -8.78 -21.44
N ASP A 166 -19.24 -7.76 -20.96
CA ASP A 166 -19.19 -6.42 -21.55
C ASP A 166 -17.77 -5.82 -21.57
N ILE A 167 -16.91 -6.19 -20.62
CA ILE A 167 -15.52 -5.74 -20.60
C ILE A 167 -14.73 -6.18 -21.83
N ASP A 168 -15.08 -7.34 -22.41
CA ASP A 168 -14.41 -7.89 -23.59
C ASP A 168 -14.61 -6.98 -24.80
N ARG A 169 -15.74 -6.29 -24.89
CA ARG A 169 -16.03 -5.35 -25.99
C ARG A 169 -15.02 -4.20 -26.01
N PHE A 170 -14.64 -3.68 -24.85
CA PHE A 170 -13.68 -2.57 -24.77
C PHE A 170 -12.25 -3.02 -25.10
N VAL A 171 -11.87 -4.23 -24.68
CA VAL A 171 -10.56 -4.82 -25.02
C VAL A 171 -10.49 -5.14 -26.51
N LEU A 172 -11.50 -5.84 -27.02
CA LEU A 172 -11.57 -6.26 -28.41
C LEU A 172 -11.62 -5.06 -29.36
N ALA A 173 -12.36 -4.00 -29.04
CA ALA A 173 -12.35 -2.77 -29.86
C ALA A 173 -10.95 -2.15 -30.00
N ARG A 174 -10.12 -2.23 -28.94
CA ARG A 174 -8.73 -1.72 -28.98
C ARG A 174 -7.80 -2.67 -29.73
N LEU A 175 -8.04 -3.98 -29.67
CA LEU A 175 -7.33 -4.98 -30.47
C LEU A 175 -7.66 -4.83 -31.96
N GLU A 176 -8.94 -4.75 -32.32
CA GLU A 176 -9.40 -4.62 -33.70
C GLU A 176 -8.92 -3.32 -34.35
N ALA A 177 -8.91 -2.21 -33.60
CA ALA A 177 -8.34 -0.94 -34.04
C ALA A 177 -6.84 -1.03 -34.33
N ALA A 178 -6.13 -2.00 -33.74
CA ALA A 178 -4.72 -2.30 -34.00
C ALA A 178 -4.53 -3.44 -35.01
N GLY A 179 -5.60 -3.92 -35.66
CA GLY A 179 -5.56 -5.04 -36.60
C GLY A 179 -5.30 -6.41 -35.96
N LEU A 180 -5.61 -6.54 -34.66
CA LEU A 180 -5.52 -7.76 -33.87
C LEU A 180 -6.93 -8.28 -33.52
N GLY A 181 -7.04 -9.58 -33.24
CA GLY A 181 -8.25 -10.23 -32.74
C GLY A 181 -8.10 -10.72 -31.31
N GLY A 182 -9.17 -11.31 -30.76
CA GLY A 182 -9.16 -11.91 -29.44
C GLY A 182 -8.25 -13.14 -29.35
N GLY A 183 -7.45 -13.26 -28.29
CA GLY A 183 -6.59 -14.42 -28.08
C GLY A 183 -7.39 -15.69 -27.76
N PRO A 184 -6.86 -16.89 -28.08
CA PRO A 184 -7.56 -18.14 -27.78
C PRO A 184 -7.65 -18.36 -26.26
N ALA A 185 -8.74 -19.01 -25.82
CA ALA A 185 -8.91 -19.37 -24.41
C ALA A 185 -7.84 -20.36 -23.94
N ALA A 186 -7.46 -20.27 -22.67
CA ALA A 186 -6.62 -21.26 -22.02
C ALA A 186 -7.39 -22.57 -21.79
N ASP A 187 -6.67 -23.68 -21.73
CA ASP A 187 -7.24 -24.99 -21.37
C ASP A 187 -7.76 -24.99 -19.92
N ARG A 188 -8.68 -25.93 -19.62
CA ARG A 188 -9.34 -26.01 -18.30
C ARG A 188 -8.36 -26.18 -17.14
N ARG A 189 -7.26 -26.94 -17.33
CA ARG A 189 -6.24 -27.16 -16.29
C ARG A 189 -5.47 -25.87 -16.00
N THR A 190 -5.11 -25.11 -17.02
CA THR A 190 -4.50 -23.79 -16.86
C THR A 190 -5.45 -22.81 -16.17
N LEU A 191 -6.74 -22.82 -16.54
CA LEU A 191 -7.75 -21.92 -15.98
C LEU A 191 -7.97 -22.15 -14.48
N ILE A 192 -8.20 -23.39 -14.03
CA ILE A 192 -8.38 -23.66 -12.59
C ILE A 192 -7.12 -23.34 -11.79
N ARG A 193 -5.93 -23.71 -12.30
CA ARG A 193 -4.66 -23.39 -11.62
C ARG A 193 -4.50 -21.87 -11.45
N ARG A 194 -4.74 -21.10 -12.51
CA ARG A 194 -4.68 -19.63 -12.47
C ARG A 194 -5.68 -19.08 -11.47
N LEU A 195 -6.94 -19.49 -11.58
CA LEU A 195 -8.01 -18.94 -10.75
C LEU A 195 -7.81 -19.21 -9.26
N THR A 196 -7.42 -20.42 -8.87
CA THR A 196 -7.17 -20.74 -7.45
C THR A 196 -5.96 -19.97 -6.91
N LEU A 197 -4.88 -19.84 -7.68
CA LEU A 197 -3.73 -19.02 -7.26
C LEU A 197 -4.08 -17.54 -7.19
N ASP A 198 -4.87 -17.03 -8.12
CA ASP A 198 -5.26 -15.62 -8.18
C ASP A 198 -6.23 -15.25 -7.04
N LEU A 199 -7.21 -16.11 -6.74
CA LEU A 199 -8.24 -15.82 -5.75
C LEU A 199 -7.87 -16.20 -4.31
N VAL A 200 -7.21 -17.35 -4.08
CA VAL A 200 -6.90 -17.84 -2.72
C VAL A 200 -5.40 -17.99 -2.46
N GLY A 201 -4.56 -17.88 -3.49
CA GLY A 201 -3.10 -17.94 -3.34
C GLY A 201 -2.53 -19.35 -3.14
N LEU A 202 -3.35 -20.39 -3.32
CA LEU A 202 -2.97 -21.80 -3.19
C LEU A 202 -3.21 -22.53 -4.51
N PRO A 203 -2.47 -23.62 -4.80
CA PRO A 203 -2.75 -24.44 -5.97
C PRO A 203 -4.01 -25.28 -5.73
N PRO A 204 -4.80 -25.60 -6.78
CA PRO A 204 -5.90 -26.55 -6.64
C PRO A 204 -5.35 -27.95 -6.36
N THR A 205 -6.11 -28.76 -5.63
CA THR A 205 -5.80 -30.18 -5.44
C THR A 205 -5.98 -30.96 -6.75
N PRO A 206 -5.31 -32.13 -6.91
CA PRO A 206 -5.53 -32.98 -8.08
C PRO A 206 -7.00 -33.39 -8.28
N GLY A 207 -7.74 -33.59 -7.18
CA GLY A 207 -9.18 -33.90 -7.22
C GLY A 207 -10.01 -32.74 -7.75
N GLU A 208 -9.75 -31.51 -7.30
CA GLU A 208 -10.43 -30.31 -7.83
C GLU A 208 -10.12 -30.08 -9.31
N VAL A 209 -8.89 -30.36 -9.74
CA VAL A 209 -8.52 -30.27 -11.16
C VAL A 209 -9.33 -31.25 -12.00
N ARG A 210 -9.39 -32.53 -11.60
CA ARG A 210 -10.20 -33.54 -12.32
C ARG A 210 -11.69 -33.17 -12.34
N ALA A 211 -12.25 -32.86 -11.17
CA ALA A 211 -13.64 -32.47 -11.05
C ALA A 211 -13.99 -31.28 -11.95
N PHE A 212 -13.13 -30.25 -12.01
CA PHE A 212 -13.36 -29.14 -12.93
C PHE A 212 -13.12 -29.49 -14.39
N GLN A 213 -12.21 -30.40 -14.74
CA GLN A 213 -12.02 -30.80 -16.14
C GLN A 213 -13.21 -31.59 -16.68
N GLU A 214 -13.84 -32.40 -15.81
CA GLU A 214 -14.98 -33.25 -16.13
C GLU A 214 -16.34 -32.53 -16.02
N ASP A 215 -16.40 -31.34 -15.41
CA ASP A 215 -17.63 -30.55 -15.27
C ASP A 215 -18.05 -29.89 -16.61
N ASP A 216 -18.98 -30.54 -17.31
CA ASP A 216 -19.52 -30.12 -18.61
C ASP A 216 -20.61 -29.06 -18.54
N ARG A 217 -21.06 -28.70 -17.33
CA ARG A 217 -22.12 -27.69 -17.16
C ARG A 217 -21.70 -26.34 -17.74
N PRO A 218 -22.63 -25.60 -18.38
CA PRO A 218 -22.33 -24.31 -19.00
C PRO A 218 -21.87 -23.24 -17.99
N ASP A 219 -22.25 -23.38 -16.72
CA ASP A 219 -21.90 -22.48 -15.61
C ASP A 219 -20.72 -22.99 -14.75
N ALA A 220 -20.05 -24.08 -15.13
CA ALA A 220 -18.96 -24.67 -14.35
C ALA A 220 -17.86 -23.66 -13.95
N TRP A 221 -17.49 -22.76 -14.88
CA TRP A 221 -16.52 -21.69 -14.62
C TRP A 221 -17.06 -20.66 -13.61
N ALA A 222 -18.33 -20.28 -13.75
CA ALA A 222 -18.97 -19.32 -12.88
C ALA A 222 -19.07 -19.85 -11.44
N ARG A 223 -19.48 -21.11 -11.27
CA ARG A 223 -19.54 -21.80 -9.98
C ARG A 223 -18.17 -21.95 -9.33
N LEU A 224 -17.12 -22.23 -10.12
CA LEU A 224 -15.76 -22.28 -9.61
C LEU A 224 -15.30 -20.92 -9.06
N ILE A 225 -15.60 -19.83 -9.78
CA ILE A 225 -15.34 -18.45 -9.30
C ILE A 225 -16.06 -18.20 -7.98
N ASP A 226 -17.36 -18.49 -7.93
CA ASP A 226 -18.20 -18.19 -6.76
C ASP A 226 -17.71 -18.97 -5.52
N ARG A 227 -17.41 -20.26 -5.68
CA ARG A 227 -16.81 -21.10 -4.63
C ARG A 227 -15.49 -20.52 -4.09
N LEU A 228 -14.64 -19.98 -4.96
CA LEU A 228 -13.34 -19.44 -4.56
C LEU A 228 -13.46 -18.04 -3.95
N LEU A 229 -14.43 -17.23 -4.39
CA LEU A 229 -14.75 -15.94 -3.76
C LEU A 229 -15.40 -16.11 -2.37
N ASP A 230 -16.13 -17.21 -2.16
CA ASP A 230 -16.71 -17.57 -0.86
C ASP A 230 -15.71 -18.25 0.09
N SER A 231 -14.54 -18.65 -0.40
CA SER A 231 -13.50 -19.21 0.43
C SER A 231 -13.00 -18.19 1.46
N PRO A 232 -12.81 -18.56 2.74
CA PRO A 232 -12.21 -17.66 3.73
C PRO A 232 -10.76 -17.27 3.40
N HIS A 233 -10.09 -18.02 2.52
CA HIS A 233 -8.72 -17.76 2.07
C HIS A 233 -8.64 -16.68 0.98
N TYR A 234 -9.78 -16.26 0.43
CA TYR A 234 -9.89 -15.11 -0.46
C TYR A 234 -9.38 -13.83 0.22
N GLY A 235 -9.86 -13.56 1.43
CA GLY A 235 -9.47 -12.38 2.21
C GLY A 235 -8.00 -12.38 2.62
N GLU A 236 -7.37 -13.54 2.82
CA GLU A 236 -5.93 -13.63 3.05
C GLU A 236 -5.13 -13.24 1.80
N ARG A 237 -5.57 -13.71 0.62
CA ARG A 237 -4.92 -13.41 -0.66
C ARG A 237 -5.07 -11.94 -1.05
N TRP A 238 -6.30 -11.42 -1.05
CA TRP A 238 -6.58 -10.05 -1.48
C TRP A 238 -6.28 -9.01 -0.41
N GLY A 239 -6.42 -9.38 0.87
CA GLY A 239 -5.96 -8.57 1.98
C GLY A 239 -4.46 -8.28 1.90
N ARG A 240 -3.63 -9.25 1.48
CA ARG A 240 -2.19 -9.02 1.30
C ARG A 240 -1.89 -7.90 0.28
N HIS A 241 -2.59 -7.89 -0.84
CA HIS A 241 -2.46 -6.81 -1.83
C HIS A 241 -2.78 -5.44 -1.24
N TRP A 242 -3.80 -5.35 -0.38
CA TRP A 242 -4.13 -4.11 0.31
C TRP A 242 -3.11 -3.72 1.39
N LEU A 243 -2.55 -4.68 2.12
CA LEU A 243 -1.57 -4.41 3.18
C LEU A 243 -0.27 -3.82 2.66
N ASP A 244 0.11 -4.12 1.41
CA ASP A 244 1.21 -3.44 0.71
C ASP A 244 0.91 -1.94 0.51
N VAL A 245 -0.35 -1.60 0.19
CA VAL A 245 -0.82 -0.21 0.06
C VAL A 245 -0.89 0.47 1.43
N ALA A 246 -1.38 -0.25 2.45
CA ALA A 246 -1.48 0.25 3.82
C ALA A 246 -0.14 0.38 4.53
N ARG A 247 0.94 -0.19 3.97
CA ARG A 247 2.27 -0.22 4.57
C ARG A 247 2.25 -0.93 5.92
N TYR A 248 1.56 -2.07 5.94
CA TYR A 248 1.43 -2.88 7.14
C TYR A 248 2.80 -3.32 7.66
N SER A 249 3.00 -3.18 8.96
CA SER A 249 4.11 -3.79 9.68
C SER A 249 3.71 -4.09 11.12
N ASP A 250 4.33 -5.09 11.72
CA ASP A 250 4.19 -5.43 13.13
C ASP A 250 5.04 -4.54 14.07
N GLY A 251 5.75 -3.55 13.50
CA GLY A 251 6.50 -2.51 14.22
C GLY A 251 7.92 -2.30 13.70
N PHE A 252 8.74 -1.65 14.53
CA PHE A 252 10.17 -1.41 14.34
C PHE A 252 10.52 -0.75 12.98
N GLY A 253 10.27 0.54 12.89
CA GLY A 253 10.93 1.42 11.93
C GLY A 253 12.40 1.68 12.27
N GLY A 254 13.07 2.38 11.35
CA GLY A 254 14.48 2.79 11.51
C GLY A 254 14.58 4.08 12.33
N PHE A 255 15.57 4.91 12.03
CA PHE A 255 15.78 6.20 12.67
C PHE A 255 14.47 7.00 12.80
N LEU A 256 14.15 7.44 14.03
CA LEU A 256 12.92 8.14 14.44
C LEU A 256 11.63 7.29 14.58
N ASP A 257 11.59 6.01 14.23
CA ASP A 257 10.37 5.17 14.30
C ASP A 257 10.64 3.79 14.92
N ASN A 258 11.34 3.73 16.06
CA ASN A 258 11.81 2.45 16.64
C ASN A 258 10.77 1.69 17.48
N ALA A 259 9.48 2.03 17.43
CA ALA A 259 8.47 1.45 18.32
C ALA A 259 7.96 0.09 17.81
N ALA A 260 7.91 -0.90 18.70
CA ALA A 260 7.10 -2.09 18.49
C ALA A 260 5.61 -1.72 18.46
N LEU A 261 4.82 -2.43 17.65
CA LEU A 261 3.37 -2.25 17.56
C LEU A 261 2.67 -3.55 17.99
N PRO A 262 2.60 -3.85 19.30
CA PRO A 262 1.91 -5.04 19.78
C PRO A 262 0.45 -4.99 19.32
N HIS A 263 -0.15 -6.11 18.92
CA HIS A 263 -1.55 -6.17 18.48
C HIS A 263 -1.88 -5.49 17.13
N SER A 264 -0.88 -4.98 16.39
CA SER A 264 -1.06 -4.44 15.02
C SER A 264 -1.73 -5.43 14.05
N TRP A 265 -1.53 -6.73 14.27
CA TRP A 265 -2.15 -7.80 13.50
C TRP A 265 -3.68 -7.83 13.56
N HIS A 266 -4.34 -7.16 14.52
CA HIS A 266 -5.80 -7.01 14.47
C HIS A 266 -6.28 -6.15 13.30
N TYR A 267 -5.48 -5.18 12.83
CA TYR A 267 -5.78 -4.48 11.58
C TYR A 267 -5.63 -5.41 10.36
N ARG A 268 -4.57 -6.24 10.32
CA ARG A 268 -4.41 -7.27 9.27
C ARG A 268 -5.63 -8.18 9.22
N ASP A 269 -6.06 -8.68 10.37
CA ASP A 269 -7.20 -9.58 10.46
C ASP A 269 -8.52 -8.87 10.12
N TRP A 270 -8.66 -7.59 10.48
CA TRP A 270 -9.79 -6.76 10.05
C TRP A 270 -9.83 -6.59 8.52
N VAL A 271 -8.68 -6.36 7.86
CA VAL A 271 -8.60 -6.30 6.40
C VAL A 271 -9.03 -7.65 5.80
N ILE A 272 -8.49 -8.77 6.29
CA ILE A 272 -8.86 -10.11 5.81
C ILE A 272 -10.38 -10.34 5.93
N ARG A 273 -10.95 -10.02 7.10
CA ARG A 273 -12.40 -10.17 7.33
C ARG A 273 -13.22 -9.24 6.44
N SER A 274 -12.80 -8.00 6.24
CA SER A 274 -13.50 -7.03 5.40
C SER A 274 -13.61 -7.50 3.95
N PHE A 275 -12.54 -8.07 3.40
CA PHE A 275 -12.58 -8.67 2.06
C PHE A 275 -13.47 -9.92 2.03
N ASN A 276 -13.35 -10.81 3.01
CA ASN A 276 -14.18 -12.03 3.07
C ASN A 276 -15.69 -11.74 3.17
N GLN A 277 -16.05 -10.70 3.92
CA GLN A 277 -17.43 -10.24 4.08
C GLN A 277 -17.92 -9.37 2.92
N ASP A 278 -17.05 -9.10 1.94
CA ASP A 278 -17.31 -8.17 0.84
C ASP A 278 -17.82 -6.80 1.33
N LEU A 279 -17.18 -6.28 2.39
CA LEU A 279 -17.49 -4.95 2.92
C LEU A 279 -17.41 -3.95 1.75
N PRO A 280 -18.49 -3.21 1.46
CA PRO A 280 -18.50 -2.22 0.38
C PRO A 280 -17.26 -1.33 0.43
N PHE A 281 -16.56 -1.18 -0.68
CA PHE A 281 -15.25 -0.50 -0.65
C PHE A 281 -15.33 0.97 -0.19
N ASN A 282 -16.47 1.64 -0.41
CA ASN A 282 -16.71 2.96 0.17
C ASN A 282 -16.74 2.93 1.71
N ASP A 283 -17.41 1.95 2.32
CA ASP A 283 -17.39 1.77 3.77
C ASP A 283 -16.03 1.32 4.28
N PHE A 284 -15.33 0.46 3.53
CA PHE A 284 -13.94 0.11 3.82
C PHE A 284 -13.05 1.36 3.88
N VAL A 285 -13.18 2.28 2.90
CA VAL A 285 -12.49 3.58 2.91
C VAL A 285 -12.88 4.41 4.14
N ARG A 286 -14.17 4.55 4.44
CA ARG A 286 -14.65 5.32 5.61
C ARG A 286 -14.09 4.79 6.92
N GLN A 287 -14.15 3.47 7.11
CA GLN A 287 -13.66 2.82 8.33
C GLN A 287 -12.14 2.98 8.49
N GLN A 288 -11.39 3.05 7.40
CA GLN A 288 -9.96 3.33 7.49
C GLN A 288 -9.60 4.79 7.82
N VAL A 289 -10.43 5.75 7.40
CA VAL A 289 -10.19 7.17 7.68
C VAL A 289 -10.72 7.56 9.07
N ALA A 290 -11.89 7.05 9.46
CA ALA A 290 -12.64 7.52 10.62
C ALA A 290 -13.37 6.41 11.39
N GLY A 291 -12.97 5.14 11.25
CA GLY A 291 -13.68 4.01 11.88
C GLY A 291 -13.81 4.14 13.39
N ASP A 292 -12.78 4.61 14.08
CA ASP A 292 -12.79 4.84 15.54
C ASP A 292 -13.73 5.95 16.03
N LEU A 293 -14.32 6.71 15.10
CA LEU A 293 -15.35 7.72 15.33
C LEU A 293 -16.77 7.19 15.07
N MET A 294 -16.92 5.89 14.78
CA MET A 294 -18.20 5.19 14.60
C MET A 294 -18.52 4.36 15.85
N PRO A 295 -19.09 4.95 16.92
CA PRO A 295 -19.18 4.31 18.24
C PRO A 295 -20.02 3.02 18.26
N GLU A 296 -20.99 2.91 17.36
CA GLU A 296 -21.90 1.75 17.26
C GLU A 296 -21.29 0.53 16.57
N LYS A 297 -20.07 0.65 16.01
CA LYS A 297 -19.40 -0.41 15.23
C LYS A 297 -17.96 -0.62 15.71
N PRO A 298 -17.72 -1.24 16.88
CA PRO A 298 -16.37 -1.42 17.42
C PRO A 298 -15.41 -2.13 16.47
N GLU A 299 -15.89 -3.06 15.66
CA GLU A 299 -15.11 -3.74 14.64
C GLU A 299 -14.55 -2.78 13.59
N ALA A 300 -15.27 -1.70 13.26
CA ALA A 300 -14.82 -0.67 12.33
C ALA A 300 -13.63 0.12 12.86
N TRP A 301 -13.45 0.19 14.19
CA TRP A 301 -12.36 0.96 14.80
C TRP A 301 -11.00 0.42 14.41
N ALA A 302 -10.90 -0.90 14.18
CA ALA A 302 -9.68 -1.52 13.68
C ALA A 302 -9.27 -0.98 12.32
N GLY A 303 -10.21 -0.52 11.48
CA GLY A 303 -9.92 0.08 10.17
C GLY A 303 -8.98 1.27 10.25
N SER A 304 -9.12 2.11 11.29
CA SER A 304 -8.20 3.25 11.55
C SER A 304 -6.74 2.83 11.71
N GLY A 305 -6.47 1.54 11.86
CA GLY A 305 -5.16 0.91 11.75
C GLY A 305 -4.38 1.33 10.51
N PHE A 306 -5.03 1.60 9.36
CA PHE A 306 -4.35 2.07 8.13
C PHE A 306 -3.42 3.27 8.39
N PHE A 307 -3.85 4.18 9.26
CA PHE A 307 -3.04 5.29 9.72
C PHE A 307 -2.36 4.99 11.05
N ALA A 308 -3.04 4.36 12.01
CA ALA A 308 -2.51 4.18 13.36
C ALA A 308 -1.27 3.28 13.43
N ILE A 309 -1.12 2.29 12.55
CA ILE A 309 0.07 1.44 12.49
C ILE A 309 1.08 1.89 11.43
N GLY A 310 0.80 2.98 10.71
CA GLY A 310 1.72 3.54 9.73
C GLY A 310 2.92 4.23 10.40
N PRO A 311 3.97 4.57 9.63
CA PRO A 311 5.17 5.23 10.16
C PRO A 311 4.83 6.43 11.03
N THR A 312 5.45 6.52 12.21
CA THR A 312 5.32 7.67 13.12
C THR A 312 6.69 8.08 13.60
N TYR A 313 7.08 9.30 13.24
CA TYR A 313 8.42 9.80 13.49
C TYR A 313 8.45 10.54 14.83
N LYS A 314 9.37 10.14 15.71
CA LYS A 314 9.70 10.74 16.99
C LYS A 314 11.08 11.38 16.88
N SER A 315 11.21 12.60 17.40
CA SER A 315 12.48 13.35 17.37
C SER A 315 13.65 12.57 17.98
N ASP A 316 14.82 12.66 17.33
CA ASP A 316 16.13 12.18 17.83
C ASP A 316 16.76 13.16 18.83
N GLY A 317 16.25 14.39 18.90
CA GLY A 317 16.69 15.45 19.80
C GLY A 317 15.53 16.12 20.56
N GLY A 318 15.84 16.73 21.71
CA GLY A 318 14.86 17.50 22.49
C GLY A 318 14.55 18.88 21.91
N ASP A 319 15.35 19.34 20.93
CA ASP A 319 15.27 20.68 20.37
C ASP A 319 14.00 20.88 19.53
N PRO A 320 13.51 22.13 19.41
CA PRO A 320 12.25 22.38 18.71
C PRO A 320 12.31 22.14 17.18
N ASP A 321 13.50 22.21 16.54
CA ASP A 321 13.64 21.93 15.10
C ASP A 321 13.46 20.44 14.82
N SER A 322 14.14 19.58 15.57
CA SER A 322 14.05 18.13 15.41
C SER A 322 12.63 17.63 15.68
N LYS A 323 11.94 18.19 16.69
CA LYS A 323 10.51 17.93 16.97
C LYS A 323 9.62 18.36 15.80
N ALA A 324 9.88 19.53 15.22
CA ALA A 324 9.12 20.05 14.07
C ALA A 324 9.32 19.18 12.82
N VAL A 325 10.54 18.69 12.56
CA VAL A 325 10.84 17.78 11.46
C VAL A 325 10.11 16.45 11.64
N ALA A 326 10.23 15.81 12.81
CA ALA A 326 9.57 14.53 13.08
C ALA A 326 8.03 14.61 12.96
N ARG A 327 7.43 15.69 13.46
CA ARG A 327 6.00 15.96 13.26
C ARG A 327 5.67 16.13 11.78
N SER A 328 6.49 16.87 11.03
CA SER A 328 6.25 17.09 9.61
C SER A 328 6.36 15.81 8.77
N GLU A 329 7.29 14.91 9.09
CA GLU A 329 7.41 13.60 8.42
C GLU A 329 6.20 12.71 8.71
N THR A 330 5.69 12.74 9.94
CA THR A 330 4.47 11.99 10.30
C THR A 330 3.25 12.51 9.53
N LEU A 331 3.08 13.83 9.43
CA LEU A 331 1.97 14.41 8.66
C LEU A 331 2.08 14.10 7.17
N ASP A 332 3.29 14.19 6.61
CA ASP A 332 3.55 13.88 5.21
C ASP A 332 3.23 12.42 4.91
N ASP A 333 3.63 11.50 5.78
CA ASP A 333 3.32 10.08 5.65
C ASP A 333 1.80 9.81 5.56
N ARG A 334 0.99 10.48 6.39
CA ARG A 334 -0.47 10.30 6.42
C ARG A 334 -1.12 10.88 5.16
N VAL A 335 -0.69 12.07 4.73
CA VAL A 335 -1.17 12.68 3.48
C VAL A 335 -0.77 11.85 2.26
N ASP A 336 0.46 11.33 2.23
CA ASP A 336 0.97 10.51 1.12
C ASP A 336 0.22 9.17 1.03
N ALA A 337 0.00 8.50 2.16
CA ALA A 337 -0.75 7.25 2.22
C ALA A 337 -2.17 7.39 1.70
N LEU A 338 -2.88 8.43 2.17
CA LEU A 338 -4.23 8.73 1.76
C LEU A 338 -4.27 9.03 0.25
N SER A 339 -3.43 9.98 -0.20
CA SER A 339 -3.47 10.48 -1.57
C SER A 339 -2.96 9.46 -2.60
N ARG A 340 -1.91 8.69 -2.32
CA ARG A 340 -1.43 7.66 -3.25
C ARG A 340 -2.23 6.37 -3.19
N GLY A 341 -2.63 5.97 -1.98
CA GLY A 341 -3.37 4.73 -1.75
C GLY A 341 -4.73 4.77 -2.42
N PHE A 342 -5.51 5.82 -2.14
CA PHE A 342 -6.90 5.94 -2.58
C PHE A 342 -7.10 6.82 -3.80
N LEU A 343 -6.37 7.95 -3.92
CA LEU A 343 -6.59 8.92 -5.00
C LEU A 343 -5.63 8.75 -6.18
N GLY A 344 -4.55 7.97 -6.02
CA GLY A 344 -3.50 7.89 -7.03
C GLY A 344 -2.89 9.26 -7.34
N LEU A 345 -2.80 10.15 -6.35
CA LEU A 345 -2.23 11.49 -6.48
C LEU A 345 -1.00 11.66 -5.62
N THR A 346 -0.07 12.50 -6.08
CA THR A 346 1.18 12.81 -5.39
C THR A 346 1.06 14.10 -4.56
N VAL A 347 -0.01 14.24 -3.75
CA VAL A 347 -0.33 15.48 -3.00
C VAL A 347 0.82 15.90 -2.08
N SER A 348 1.56 14.96 -1.49
CA SER A 348 2.73 15.24 -0.66
C SER A 348 3.85 16.01 -1.35
N CYS A 349 3.93 15.99 -2.69
CA CYS A 349 4.87 16.86 -3.41
C CYS A 349 4.52 18.34 -3.25
N ALA A 350 3.30 18.68 -2.84
CA ALA A 350 2.86 20.04 -2.55
C ALA A 350 3.25 20.52 -1.13
N ARG A 351 4.02 19.74 -0.36
CA ARG A 351 4.42 20.07 1.02
C ARG A 351 5.28 21.33 1.13
N CYS A 352 6.18 21.57 0.19
CA CYS A 352 7.11 22.69 0.24
C CYS A 352 6.65 23.90 -0.57
N HIS A 353 5.90 23.66 -1.65
CA HIS A 353 5.33 24.67 -2.54
C HIS A 353 4.13 24.07 -3.27
N ALA A 354 3.36 24.86 -4.02
CA ALA A 354 2.32 24.31 -4.88
C ALA A 354 2.87 23.22 -5.80
N HIS A 355 2.13 22.14 -5.99
CA HIS A 355 2.58 20.99 -6.76
C HIS A 355 3.07 21.40 -8.15
N LYS A 356 4.19 20.82 -8.59
CA LYS A 356 4.90 21.27 -9.80
C LYS A 356 4.09 21.05 -11.09
N PHE A 357 3.41 19.92 -11.20
CA PHE A 357 2.71 19.51 -12.44
C PHE A 357 1.20 19.54 -12.28
N ASP A 358 0.71 18.87 -11.23
CA ASP A 358 -0.71 18.83 -10.91
C ASP A 358 -1.25 20.12 -10.26
N PRO A 359 -2.54 20.43 -10.43
CA PRO A 359 -3.17 21.66 -9.98
C PRO A 359 -3.53 21.59 -8.49
N ILE A 360 -2.53 21.24 -7.68
CA ILE A 360 -2.66 21.02 -6.23
C ILE A 360 -1.89 22.16 -5.54
N PRO A 361 -2.58 23.18 -5.02
CA PRO A 361 -1.93 24.27 -4.31
C PRO A 361 -1.33 23.81 -2.98
N HIS A 362 -0.35 24.58 -2.48
CA HIS A 362 0.33 24.33 -1.21
C HIS A 362 -0.65 24.19 -0.03
N GLU A 363 -1.69 25.02 -0.05
CA GLU A 363 -2.76 25.04 0.94
C GLU A 363 -3.55 23.73 0.99
N ASP A 364 -3.74 23.01 -0.14
CA ASP A 364 -4.49 21.75 -0.14
C ASP A 364 -3.72 20.63 0.60
N TYR A 365 -2.39 20.62 0.51
CA TYR A 365 -1.57 19.73 1.33
C TYR A 365 -1.79 20.03 2.82
N TYR A 366 -1.75 21.30 3.23
CA TYR A 366 -1.95 21.67 4.63
C TYR A 366 -3.40 21.55 5.11
N SER A 367 -4.37 21.61 4.20
CA SER A 367 -5.77 21.31 4.49
C SER A 367 -5.93 19.86 4.95
N LEU A 368 -5.28 18.91 4.25
CA LEU A 368 -5.25 17.50 4.65
C LEU A 368 -4.33 17.25 5.85
N ALA A 369 -3.15 17.85 5.88
CA ALA A 369 -2.22 17.72 7.01
C ALA A 369 -2.86 18.24 8.30
N GLY A 370 -3.66 19.33 8.22
CA GLY A 370 -4.43 19.85 9.34
C GLY A 370 -5.41 18.85 9.92
N VAL A 371 -6.04 17.99 9.09
CA VAL A 371 -6.90 16.91 9.60
C VAL A 371 -6.10 15.95 10.47
N PHE A 372 -4.99 15.41 9.96
CA PHE A 372 -4.15 14.47 10.70
C PHE A 372 -3.38 15.11 11.86
N ASN A 373 -3.16 16.41 11.81
CA ASN A 373 -2.53 17.15 12.90
C ASN A 373 -3.38 17.20 14.18
N ASN A 374 -4.69 16.94 14.06
CA ASN A 374 -5.62 16.85 15.17
C ASN A 374 -5.87 15.40 15.59
N THR A 375 -4.85 14.54 15.49
CA THR A 375 -4.95 13.13 15.83
C THR A 375 -3.77 12.63 16.67
N ARG A 376 -3.97 11.51 17.38
CA ARG A 376 -2.92 10.76 18.07
C ARG A 376 -3.18 9.27 17.97
N MET A 377 -2.12 8.46 18.01
CA MET A 377 -2.28 7.01 18.12
C MET A 377 -2.76 6.64 19.52
N VAL A 378 -3.77 5.78 19.62
CA VAL A 378 -4.26 5.21 20.88
C VAL A 378 -4.57 3.73 20.67
N VAL A 379 -4.49 2.95 21.75
CA VAL A 379 -4.98 1.57 21.74
C VAL A 379 -6.39 1.57 22.34
N LYS A 380 -7.37 1.07 21.58
CA LYS A 380 -8.76 0.87 22.06
C LYS A 380 -9.08 -0.62 22.08
N THR A 381 -9.85 -1.05 23.07
CA THR A 381 -10.51 -2.35 23.05
C THR A 381 -11.68 -2.29 22.08
N LEU A 382 -11.81 -3.25 21.15
CA LEU A 382 -12.87 -3.30 20.15
C LEU A 382 -14.20 -3.74 20.75
N ALA A 383 -14.77 -2.91 21.60
CA ALA A 383 -16.05 -3.12 22.26
C ALA A 383 -16.74 -1.79 22.57
N THR A 384 -18.08 -1.79 22.55
CA THR A 384 -18.86 -0.65 23.01
C THR A 384 -18.71 -0.44 24.53
N PRO A 385 -18.98 0.76 25.06
CA PRO A 385 -19.00 0.98 26.51
C PRO A 385 -19.92 0.01 27.27
N ALA A 386 -21.07 -0.34 26.69
CA ALA A 386 -22.00 -1.30 27.27
C ALA A 386 -21.41 -2.72 27.31
N GLN A 387 -20.77 -3.16 26.23
CA GLN A 387 -20.07 -4.45 26.16
C GLN A 387 -18.91 -4.54 27.16
N LEU A 388 -18.11 -3.48 27.28
CA LEU A 388 -17.03 -3.41 28.26
C LEU A 388 -17.54 -3.42 29.69
N LYS A 389 -18.63 -2.70 29.97
CA LYS A 389 -19.28 -2.72 31.29
C LYS A 389 -19.76 -4.14 31.63
N ALA A 390 -20.49 -4.79 30.73
CA ALA A 390 -20.98 -6.16 30.93
C ALA A 390 -19.82 -7.15 31.16
N TYR A 391 -18.75 -7.04 30.37
CA TYR A 391 -17.53 -7.86 30.54
C TYR A 391 -16.89 -7.64 31.92
N ASN A 392 -16.70 -6.38 32.32
CA ASN A 392 -16.09 -6.04 33.60
C ASN A 392 -16.96 -6.47 34.79
N ASP A 393 -18.29 -6.28 34.71
CA ASP A 393 -19.24 -6.71 35.73
C ASP A 393 -19.21 -8.23 35.91
N HIS A 394 -19.16 -8.98 34.80
CA HIS A 394 -19.06 -10.45 34.81
C HIS A 394 -17.76 -10.92 35.48
N HIS A 395 -16.62 -10.33 35.11
CA HIS A 395 -15.34 -10.66 35.73
C HIS A 395 -15.23 -10.21 37.19
N ALA A 396 -15.86 -9.10 37.56
CA ALA A 396 -15.97 -8.69 38.95
C ALA A 396 -16.80 -9.68 39.77
N ALA A 397 -17.89 -10.23 39.20
CA ALA A 397 -18.68 -11.27 39.84
C ALA A 397 -17.88 -12.57 40.03
N ILE A 398 -17.11 -12.99 39.01
CA ILE A 398 -16.17 -14.13 39.14
C ILE A 398 -15.17 -13.88 40.26
N LYS A 399 -14.52 -12.71 40.28
CA LYS A 399 -13.50 -12.37 41.28
C LYS A 399 -14.08 -12.35 42.69
N ARG A 400 -15.28 -11.77 42.86
CA ARG A 400 -15.99 -11.73 44.14
C ARG A 400 -16.33 -13.14 44.62
N LEU A 401 -16.98 -13.95 43.77
CA LEU A 401 -17.42 -15.29 44.14
C LEU A 401 -16.22 -16.25 44.36
N ASP A 402 -15.14 -16.12 43.58
CA ASP A 402 -13.89 -16.85 43.82
C ASP A 402 -13.27 -16.48 45.18
N GLY A 403 -13.32 -15.20 45.57
CA GLY A 403 -12.92 -14.74 46.89
C GLY A 403 -13.78 -15.33 48.01
N GLU A 404 -15.10 -15.35 47.84
CA GLU A 404 -16.03 -15.98 48.80
C GLU A 404 -15.80 -17.48 48.93
N VAL A 405 -15.63 -18.20 47.81
CA VAL A 405 -15.30 -19.64 47.78
C VAL A 405 -14.01 -19.91 48.52
N LYS A 406 -12.94 -19.14 48.24
CA LYS A 406 -11.65 -19.29 48.92
C LYS A 406 -11.75 -19.04 50.43
N LYS A 407 -12.49 -18.01 50.83
CA LYS A 407 -12.70 -17.68 52.25
C LYS A 407 -13.47 -18.80 52.96
N LEU A 408 -14.60 -19.23 52.40
CA LEU A 408 -15.44 -20.28 52.99
C LEU A 408 -14.72 -21.64 53.02
N ALA A 409 -13.98 -21.98 51.97
CA ALA A 409 -13.15 -23.19 51.96
C ALA A 409 -12.08 -23.16 53.06
N ALA A 410 -11.44 -22.01 53.30
CA ALA A 410 -10.47 -21.85 54.37
C ALA A 410 -11.13 -21.94 55.77
N GLU A 411 -12.31 -21.38 55.96
CA GLU A 411 -13.09 -21.49 57.21
C GLU A 411 -13.50 -22.94 57.51
N ILE A 412 -13.99 -23.66 56.50
CA ILE A 412 -14.33 -25.09 56.61
C ILE A 412 -13.07 -25.91 56.92
N GLY A 413 -11.96 -25.63 56.25
CA GLY A 413 -10.68 -26.29 56.51
C GLY A 413 -10.18 -26.09 57.94
N LYS A 414 -10.38 -24.89 58.53
CA LYS A 414 -10.07 -24.62 59.94
C LYS A 414 -11.04 -25.31 60.91
N ALA A 415 -12.30 -25.44 60.56
CA ALA A 415 -13.33 -26.08 61.39
C ALA A 415 -13.25 -27.62 61.36
N GLY A 416 -12.70 -28.22 60.30
CA GLY A 416 -12.55 -29.67 60.15
C GLY A 416 -13.90 -30.39 60.28
N ASP A 417 -13.94 -31.40 61.14
CA ASP A 417 -15.16 -32.20 61.39
C ASP A 417 -16.29 -31.41 62.06
N LYS A 418 -15.98 -30.24 62.66
CA LYS A 418 -16.98 -29.35 63.27
C LYS A 418 -17.66 -28.43 62.25
N ALA A 419 -17.28 -28.46 60.97
CA ALA A 419 -17.93 -27.68 59.93
C ALA A 419 -19.36 -28.19 59.68
N SER A 420 -20.34 -27.27 59.74
CA SER A 420 -21.76 -27.62 59.57
C SER A 420 -22.08 -28.12 58.15
N ALA A 421 -23.10 -28.98 58.03
CA ALA A 421 -23.60 -29.42 56.74
C ALA A 421 -24.07 -28.24 55.85
N ALA A 422 -24.57 -27.17 56.47
CA ALA A 422 -24.96 -25.94 55.79
C ALA A 422 -23.75 -25.23 55.14
N GLN A 423 -22.62 -25.13 55.83
CA GLN A 423 -21.39 -24.55 55.27
C GLN A 423 -20.85 -25.38 54.10
N LYS A 424 -20.85 -26.71 54.22
CA LYS A 424 -20.41 -27.61 53.13
C LYS A 424 -21.30 -27.49 51.90
N ARG A 425 -22.62 -27.37 52.08
CA ARG A 425 -23.59 -27.14 50.99
C ARG A 425 -23.41 -25.77 50.35
N ASP A 426 -23.25 -24.71 51.13
CA ASP A 426 -23.02 -23.35 50.60
C ASP A 426 -21.72 -23.27 49.78
N LEU A 427 -20.65 -23.94 50.23
CA LEU A 427 -19.42 -24.04 49.45
C LEU A 427 -19.65 -24.74 48.10
N ALA A 428 -20.34 -25.87 48.09
CA ALA A 428 -20.66 -26.60 46.85
C ALA A 428 -21.53 -25.75 45.90
N ASP A 429 -22.55 -25.07 46.42
CA ASP A 429 -23.43 -24.19 45.64
C ASP A 429 -22.65 -23.00 45.05
N LYS A 430 -21.77 -22.37 45.84
CA LYS A 430 -20.90 -21.28 45.36
C LYS A 430 -19.88 -21.77 44.33
N GLN A 431 -19.32 -22.96 44.49
CA GLN A 431 -18.41 -23.57 43.50
C GLN A 431 -19.13 -23.88 42.18
N ALA A 432 -20.35 -24.42 42.22
CA ALA A 432 -21.18 -24.66 41.04
C ALA A 432 -21.53 -23.35 40.31
N LYS A 433 -21.92 -22.31 41.06
CA LYS A 433 -22.14 -20.96 40.52
C LYS A 433 -20.89 -20.35 39.91
N LEU A 434 -19.73 -20.49 40.56
CA LEU A 434 -18.45 -19.99 40.05
C LEU A 434 -18.03 -20.70 38.76
N LYS A 435 -18.22 -22.01 38.69
CA LYS A 435 -18.00 -22.79 37.47
C LYS A 435 -18.90 -22.28 36.35
N THR A 436 -20.19 -22.13 36.61
CA THR A 436 -21.14 -21.58 35.62
C THR A 436 -20.74 -20.19 35.14
N LEU A 437 -20.34 -19.29 36.05
CA LEU A 437 -19.86 -17.96 35.67
C LEU A 437 -18.58 -18.01 34.84
N ARG A 438 -17.64 -18.91 35.15
CA ARG A 438 -16.42 -19.10 34.34
C ARG A 438 -16.74 -19.65 32.96
N ASP A 439 -17.63 -20.64 32.87
CA ASP A 439 -18.03 -21.31 31.63
C ASP A 439 -18.82 -20.35 30.71
N THR A 440 -19.54 -19.37 31.29
CA THR A 440 -20.30 -18.33 30.57
C THR A 440 -19.55 -17.01 30.40
N ALA A 441 -18.26 -16.97 30.77
CA ALA A 441 -17.48 -15.74 30.68
C ALA A 441 -17.35 -15.29 29.21
N PRO A 442 -17.68 -14.03 28.89
CA PRO A 442 -17.50 -13.50 27.54
C PRO A 442 -16.01 -13.52 27.16
N ALA A 443 -15.72 -13.82 25.90
CA ALA A 443 -14.36 -13.74 25.38
C ALA A 443 -13.81 -12.32 25.52
N ALA A 444 -12.50 -12.20 25.80
CA ALA A 444 -11.85 -10.91 25.87
C ALA A 444 -11.92 -10.19 24.51
N TYR A 445 -12.37 -8.94 24.53
CA TYR A 445 -12.40 -8.12 23.33
C TYR A 445 -10.97 -7.73 22.93
N PRO A 446 -10.62 -7.80 21.63
CA PRO A 446 -9.26 -7.55 21.17
C PRO A 446 -8.90 -6.06 21.29
N PRO A 447 -7.66 -5.72 21.70
CA PRO A 447 -7.15 -4.36 21.56
C PRO A 447 -6.83 -4.05 20.09
N SER A 448 -6.86 -2.78 19.69
CA SER A 448 -6.45 -2.36 18.36
C SER A 448 -5.83 -0.97 18.39
N HIS A 449 -4.83 -0.75 17.53
CA HIS A 449 -4.28 0.57 17.28
C HIS A 449 -5.27 1.38 16.44
N VAL A 450 -5.68 2.52 16.97
CA VAL A 450 -6.59 3.44 16.30
C VAL A 450 -6.06 4.86 16.34
N LEU A 451 -6.63 5.72 15.51
CA LEU A 451 -6.19 7.10 15.37
C LEU A 451 -7.19 8.01 16.11
N GLY A 452 -6.99 8.28 17.39
CA GLY A 452 -7.93 9.10 18.17
C GLY A 452 -7.86 10.60 17.84
N ASP A 453 -9.01 11.28 17.85
CA ASP A 453 -9.10 12.73 17.67
C ASP A 453 -8.58 13.49 18.90
N THR A 454 -7.87 14.59 18.67
CA THR A 454 -7.26 15.44 19.73
C THR A 454 -7.63 16.90 19.66
N GLY A 455 -8.31 17.34 18.59
CA GLY A 455 -8.66 18.75 18.44
C GLY A 455 -9.37 19.06 17.13
N ASN A 456 -9.49 20.35 16.86
CA ASN A 456 -10.19 20.87 15.69
C ASN A 456 -9.50 22.11 15.07
N LYS A 457 -8.18 22.22 15.19
CA LYS A 457 -7.45 23.42 14.74
C LYS A 457 -7.04 23.33 13.28
N ASP A 458 -7.31 24.38 12.53
CA ASP A 458 -6.71 24.57 11.20
C ASP A 458 -5.21 24.82 11.32
N MET A 459 -4.47 24.48 10.26
CA MET A 459 -3.02 24.45 10.29
C MET A 459 -2.44 25.61 9.46
N PRO A 460 -1.48 26.41 9.98
CA PRO A 460 -0.76 27.36 9.14
C PRO A 460 0.05 26.61 8.09
N ILE A 461 0.04 27.13 6.86
CA ILE A 461 0.89 26.66 5.77
C ILE A 461 2.34 26.81 6.21
N ALA A 462 3.10 25.72 6.25
CA ALA A 462 4.51 25.81 6.57
C ALA A 462 5.32 26.23 5.35
N LEU A 463 5.92 27.41 5.42
CA LEU A 463 6.68 27.98 4.31
C LEU A 463 7.89 27.09 4.00
N ARG A 464 7.98 26.63 2.75
CA ARG A 464 8.99 25.68 2.28
C ARG A 464 9.00 24.35 3.04
N GLY A 465 7.88 23.98 3.67
CA GLY A 465 7.74 22.74 4.43
C GLY A 465 8.26 22.82 5.88
N ASN A 466 8.71 23.98 6.34
CA ASN A 466 9.24 24.15 7.69
C ASN A 466 8.12 24.56 8.67
N LEU A 467 7.69 23.65 9.56
CA LEU A 467 6.63 23.89 10.55
C LEU A 467 6.90 25.04 11.52
N ARG A 468 8.14 25.52 11.64
CA ARG A 468 8.49 26.69 12.46
C ARG A 468 8.40 28.02 11.72
N LYS A 469 8.12 27.99 10.41
CA LYS A 469 7.90 29.17 9.59
C LYS A 469 6.45 29.18 9.10
N PRO A 470 5.49 29.54 9.97
CA PRO A 470 4.08 29.56 9.60
C PRO A 470 3.80 30.67 8.59
N GLY A 471 2.95 30.37 7.63
CA GLY A 471 2.31 31.30 6.70
C GLY A 471 0.81 31.39 6.97
N PRO A 472 -0.01 31.74 5.95
CA PRO A 472 -1.47 31.81 6.08
C PRO A 472 -2.09 30.51 6.58
N ILE A 473 -3.22 30.61 7.27
CA ILE A 473 -3.97 29.45 7.78
C ILE A 473 -4.61 28.71 6.60
N ALA A 474 -4.40 27.40 6.51
CA ALA A 474 -5.12 26.53 5.60
C ALA A 474 -6.32 25.90 6.33
N PRO A 475 -7.56 26.16 5.89
CA PRO A 475 -8.73 25.51 6.48
C PRO A 475 -8.67 24.02 6.21
N ARG A 476 -9.05 23.19 7.19
CA ARG A 476 -9.16 21.74 6.96
C ARG A 476 -10.29 21.48 5.98
N ARG A 477 -10.00 20.88 4.84
CA ARG A 477 -10.97 20.56 3.77
C ARG A 477 -10.41 19.50 2.82
N PHE A 478 -11.24 19.03 1.91
CA PHE A 478 -10.81 18.14 0.84
C PHE A 478 -10.11 18.88 -0.30
N LEU A 479 -9.46 18.14 -1.21
CA LEU A 479 -8.72 18.71 -2.34
C LEU A 479 -9.67 19.50 -3.25
N ARG A 480 -9.33 20.76 -3.56
CA ARG A 480 -10.13 21.60 -4.47
C ARG A 480 -10.17 21.04 -5.88
N LEU A 481 -9.12 20.33 -6.29
CA LEU A 481 -9.10 19.57 -7.55
C LEU A 481 -10.27 18.61 -7.68
N LEU A 482 -10.79 18.04 -6.57
CA LEU A 482 -11.88 17.06 -6.58
C LEU A 482 -13.19 17.67 -6.09
N ALA A 483 -13.17 18.43 -5.00
CA ALA A 483 -14.35 19.07 -4.43
C ALA A 483 -14.78 20.36 -5.16
N GLY A 484 -13.92 20.97 -5.98
CA GLY A 484 -14.14 22.28 -6.59
C GLY A 484 -13.46 23.42 -5.82
N PRO A 485 -13.40 24.64 -6.39
CA PRO A 485 -12.75 25.80 -5.76
C PRO A 485 -13.38 26.14 -4.39
N ASP A 486 -14.69 25.98 -4.25
CA ASP A 486 -15.46 26.27 -3.03
C ASP A 486 -15.55 25.09 -2.06
N ALA A 487 -14.53 24.23 -2.05
CA ALA A 487 -14.47 23.07 -1.17
C ALA A 487 -14.69 23.50 0.29
N LYS A 488 -15.79 23.02 0.89
CA LYS A 488 -16.21 23.39 2.24
C LYS A 488 -15.19 22.94 3.29
N ALA A 489 -14.97 23.78 4.28
CA ALA A 489 -14.17 23.44 5.44
C ALA A 489 -14.86 22.39 6.32
N PHE A 490 -14.07 21.51 6.92
CA PHE A 490 -14.51 20.54 7.91
C PHE A 490 -14.55 21.22 9.28
N THR A 491 -15.74 21.24 9.90
CA THR A 491 -15.98 21.95 11.17
C THR A 491 -16.06 21.03 12.38
N GLN A 492 -16.26 19.72 12.19
CA GLN A 492 -16.42 18.74 13.27
C GLN A 492 -15.13 17.97 13.58
N GLY A 493 -14.78 17.89 14.87
CA GLY A 493 -13.62 17.12 15.36
C GLY A 493 -12.33 17.44 14.61
N SER A 494 -11.52 16.41 14.35
CA SER A 494 -10.32 16.51 13.51
C SER A 494 -10.63 16.85 12.05
N GLY A 495 -11.86 16.65 11.60
CA GLY A 495 -12.26 16.70 10.19
C GLY A 495 -12.20 15.34 9.49
N ARG A 496 -11.77 14.26 10.16
CA ARG A 496 -11.67 12.92 9.56
C ARG A 496 -12.98 12.34 9.05
N LEU A 497 -14.11 12.58 9.74
CA LEU A 497 -15.43 12.15 9.24
C LEU A 497 -15.78 12.86 7.93
N GLY A 498 -15.60 14.18 7.86
CA GLY A 498 -15.82 14.94 6.62
C GLY A 498 -14.87 14.50 5.50
N LEU A 499 -13.61 14.19 5.82
CA LEU A 499 -12.64 13.65 4.88
C LEU A 499 -13.06 12.25 4.37
N ALA A 500 -13.54 11.38 5.25
CA ALA A 500 -14.03 10.05 4.91
C ALA A 500 -15.20 10.11 3.91
N GLU A 501 -16.16 11.02 4.12
CA GLU A 501 -17.27 11.21 3.18
C GLU A 501 -16.80 11.83 1.85
N ALA A 502 -15.91 12.83 1.90
CA ALA A 502 -15.37 13.44 0.68
C ALA A 502 -14.56 12.44 -0.18
N MET A 503 -13.93 11.46 0.46
CA MET A 503 -13.17 10.40 -0.21
C MET A 503 -14.06 9.49 -1.06
N VAL A 504 -15.32 9.29 -0.70
CA VAL A 504 -16.24 8.38 -1.40
C VAL A 504 -17.45 9.10 -2.00
N ALA A 505 -17.44 10.44 -1.98
CA ALA A 505 -18.47 11.26 -2.57
C ALA A 505 -18.61 11.00 -4.08
N PRO A 506 -19.83 11.04 -4.65
CA PRO A 506 -20.05 10.86 -6.09
C PRO A 506 -19.25 11.83 -6.98
N SER A 507 -18.89 13.00 -6.45
CA SER A 507 -18.05 14.01 -7.13
C SER A 507 -16.57 13.64 -7.20
N ASN A 508 -16.12 12.60 -6.49
CA ASN A 508 -14.74 12.11 -6.50
C ASN A 508 -14.61 10.85 -7.40
N PRO A 509 -14.15 11.01 -8.65
CA PRO A 509 -13.99 9.88 -9.57
C PRO A 509 -12.73 9.04 -9.27
N LEU A 510 -11.79 9.53 -8.47
CA LEU A 510 -10.47 8.89 -8.35
C LEU A 510 -10.51 7.64 -7.48
N THR A 511 -11.20 7.66 -6.34
CA THR A 511 -11.28 6.51 -5.43
C THR A 511 -11.70 5.21 -6.15
N PRO A 512 -12.78 5.17 -6.94
CA PRO A 512 -13.15 3.96 -7.68
C PRO A 512 -12.20 3.68 -8.86
N LYS A 513 -11.76 4.68 -9.63
CA LYS A 513 -10.83 4.48 -10.77
C LYS A 513 -9.50 3.86 -10.31
N VAL A 514 -8.95 4.34 -9.21
CA VAL A 514 -7.69 3.86 -8.65
C VAL A 514 -7.85 2.45 -8.13
N PHE A 515 -8.91 2.16 -7.37
CA PHE A 515 -9.13 0.83 -6.83
C PHE A 515 -9.38 -0.22 -7.93
N VAL A 516 -10.24 0.08 -8.91
CA VAL A 516 -10.48 -0.79 -10.07
C VAL A 516 -9.18 -1.04 -10.84
N ASN A 517 -8.36 -0.01 -11.06
CA ASN A 517 -7.08 -0.18 -11.74
C ASN A 517 -6.10 -1.07 -10.94
N ARG A 518 -6.13 -1.01 -9.61
CA ARG A 518 -5.33 -1.89 -8.74
C ARG A 518 -5.82 -3.33 -8.83
N VAL A 519 -7.12 -3.58 -8.75
CA VAL A 519 -7.72 -4.91 -8.93
C VAL A 519 -7.37 -5.49 -10.29
N TRP A 520 -7.47 -4.70 -11.36
CA TRP A 520 -7.01 -5.09 -12.69
C TRP A 520 -5.52 -5.43 -12.70
N ALA A 521 -4.67 -4.60 -12.12
CA ALA A 521 -3.23 -4.85 -12.03
C ALA A 521 -2.89 -6.13 -11.26
N TRP A 522 -3.63 -6.44 -10.21
CA TRP A 522 -3.45 -7.63 -9.39
C TRP A 522 -3.91 -8.91 -10.08
N HIS A 523 -4.80 -8.84 -11.07
CA HIS A 523 -5.15 -9.96 -11.95
C HIS A 523 -4.20 -10.11 -13.15
N PHE A 524 -3.90 -9.00 -13.85
CA PHE A 524 -3.18 -9.03 -15.13
C PHE A 524 -1.67 -8.74 -15.01
N GLY A 525 -1.18 -8.43 -13.82
CA GLY A 525 0.21 -8.03 -13.52
C GLY A 525 0.56 -6.59 -13.92
N ARG A 526 -0.30 -5.91 -14.70
CA ARG A 526 -0.18 -4.49 -15.08
C ARG A 526 -1.57 -3.86 -15.09
N GLY A 527 -1.67 -2.64 -14.54
CA GLY A 527 -2.91 -1.86 -14.57
C GLY A 527 -3.23 -1.31 -15.96
N LEU A 528 -4.49 -0.94 -16.17
CA LEU A 528 -4.93 -0.13 -17.32
C LEU A 528 -4.16 1.20 -17.33
N VAL A 529 -4.02 1.81 -16.16
CA VAL A 529 -3.06 2.88 -15.85
C VAL A 529 -1.83 2.23 -15.24
N ARG A 530 -0.74 2.20 -16.00
CA ARG A 530 0.51 1.53 -15.61
C ARG A 530 1.32 2.27 -14.53
N SER A 531 0.83 3.41 -14.05
CA SER A 531 1.30 4.15 -12.88
C SER A 531 0.23 4.15 -11.76
N PRO A 532 0.07 3.05 -10.99
CA PRO A 532 -1.10 2.85 -10.12
C PRO A 532 -1.28 3.90 -9.01
N SER A 533 -0.21 4.57 -8.59
CA SER A 533 -0.23 5.63 -7.57
C SER A 533 -0.02 7.04 -8.15
N ASN A 534 -0.07 7.22 -9.48
CA ASN A 534 0.00 8.53 -10.12
C ASN A 534 -0.92 8.58 -11.35
N PHE A 535 -2.10 9.17 -11.17
CA PHE A 535 -3.13 9.44 -12.16
C PHE A 535 -3.12 10.91 -12.60
N GLY A 536 -2.21 11.72 -12.06
CA GLY A 536 -2.04 13.11 -12.46
C GLY A 536 -1.30 13.25 -13.79
N THR A 537 -0.79 14.46 -14.01
CA THR A 537 -0.17 14.93 -15.26
C THR A 537 1.04 14.10 -15.66
N LEU A 538 1.85 13.66 -14.68
CA LEU A 538 3.01 12.79 -14.91
C LEU A 538 2.68 11.30 -14.91
N GLY A 539 1.43 10.95 -14.63
CA GLY A 539 0.92 9.59 -14.72
C GLY A 539 0.83 9.11 -16.18
N GLN A 540 0.90 7.80 -16.38
CA GLN A 540 0.59 7.23 -17.69
C GLN A 540 -0.91 7.32 -17.96
N LYS A 541 -1.28 7.62 -19.21
CA LYS A 541 -2.68 7.51 -19.64
C LYS A 541 -3.15 6.04 -19.63
N PRO A 542 -4.44 5.78 -19.38
CA PRO A 542 -4.99 4.43 -19.44
C PRO A 542 -4.84 3.83 -20.85
N THR A 543 -4.52 2.54 -20.94
CA THR A 543 -4.48 1.81 -22.22
C THR A 543 -5.88 1.62 -22.82
N HIS A 544 -6.88 1.50 -21.94
CA HIS A 544 -8.31 1.35 -22.26
C HIS A 544 -9.11 2.37 -21.42
N PRO A 545 -9.18 3.65 -21.83
CA PRO A 545 -9.85 4.70 -21.04
C PRO A 545 -11.33 4.37 -20.78
N ASN A 546 -12.07 3.96 -21.82
CA ASN A 546 -13.50 3.65 -21.68
C ASN A 546 -13.75 2.41 -20.82
N LEU A 547 -12.84 1.42 -20.82
CA LEU A 547 -12.93 0.26 -19.94
C LEU A 547 -12.73 0.65 -18.48
N LEU A 548 -11.71 1.45 -18.18
CA LEU A 548 -11.47 1.94 -16.82
C LEU A 548 -12.66 2.73 -16.30
N GLU A 549 -13.21 3.61 -17.15
CA GLU A 549 -14.37 4.42 -16.83
C GLU A 549 -15.61 3.55 -16.58
N TRP A 550 -15.90 2.60 -17.48
CA TRP A 550 -17.02 1.68 -17.35
C TRP A 550 -16.92 0.82 -16.10
N LEU A 551 -15.76 0.20 -15.84
CA LEU A 551 -15.55 -0.62 -14.64
C LEU A 551 -15.69 0.20 -13.35
N ALA A 552 -15.20 1.45 -13.33
CA ALA A 552 -15.33 2.32 -12.17
C ALA A 552 -16.79 2.74 -11.93
N ALA A 553 -17.54 3.09 -12.97
CA ALA A 553 -18.95 3.42 -12.86
C ALA A 553 -19.78 2.20 -12.42
N ASP A 554 -19.56 1.06 -13.07
CA ASP A 554 -20.22 -0.22 -12.76
C ASP A 554 -19.93 -0.68 -11.32
N PHE A 555 -18.70 -0.49 -10.83
CA PHE A 555 -18.33 -0.77 -9.44
C PHE A 555 -19.12 0.08 -8.44
N VAL A 556 -19.27 1.38 -8.70
CA VAL A 556 -20.04 2.29 -7.83
C VAL A 556 -21.54 1.97 -7.88
N GLU A 557 -22.08 1.73 -9.08
CA GLU A 557 -23.50 1.41 -9.33
C GLU A 557 -23.93 0.15 -8.59
N HIS A 558 -23.05 -0.84 -8.48
CA HIS A 558 -23.32 -2.11 -7.80
C HIS A 558 -22.78 -2.14 -6.37
N GLY A 559 -22.91 -1.01 -5.66
CA GLY A 559 -22.68 -0.94 -4.22
C GLY A 559 -21.24 -1.16 -3.79
N TRP A 560 -20.25 -0.88 -4.65
CA TRP A 560 -18.83 -1.01 -4.33
C TRP A 560 -18.40 -2.42 -3.90
N SER A 561 -19.11 -3.46 -4.37
CA SER A 561 -18.78 -4.87 -4.10
C SER A 561 -17.48 -5.28 -4.80
N ILE A 562 -16.50 -5.69 -4.00
CA ILE A 562 -15.17 -6.11 -4.47
C ILE A 562 -15.27 -7.49 -5.12
N LYS A 563 -16.03 -8.41 -4.52
CA LYS A 563 -16.26 -9.76 -5.08
C LYS A 563 -16.98 -9.70 -6.42
N ARG A 564 -17.98 -8.82 -6.59
CA ARG A 564 -18.64 -8.61 -7.89
C ARG A 564 -17.66 -8.07 -8.94
N LEU A 565 -16.81 -7.11 -8.57
CA LEU A 565 -15.77 -6.59 -9.47
C LEU A 565 -14.83 -7.71 -9.94
N HIS A 566 -14.37 -8.58 -9.03
CA HIS A 566 -13.60 -9.76 -9.42
C HIS A 566 -14.39 -10.67 -10.34
N ARG A 567 -15.63 -11.03 -9.98
CA ARG A 567 -16.48 -11.91 -10.77
C ARG A 567 -16.66 -11.39 -12.20
N THR A 568 -16.92 -10.10 -12.37
CA THR A 568 -17.04 -9.43 -13.68
C THR A 568 -15.77 -9.59 -14.52
N ILE A 569 -14.60 -9.39 -13.92
CA ILE A 569 -13.30 -9.56 -14.59
C ILE A 569 -13.05 -11.03 -14.93
N LEU A 570 -13.31 -11.95 -14.00
CA LEU A 570 -12.94 -13.36 -14.10
C LEU A 570 -13.84 -14.16 -15.08
N LEU A 571 -15.08 -13.72 -15.28
CA LEU A 571 -15.99 -14.31 -16.27
C LEU A 571 -15.65 -13.93 -17.72
N SER A 572 -14.82 -12.91 -17.92
CA SER A 572 -14.49 -12.37 -19.25
C SER A 572 -13.64 -13.32 -20.11
N ALA A 573 -13.77 -13.19 -21.43
CA ALA A 573 -12.85 -13.83 -22.37
C ALA A 573 -11.43 -13.32 -22.15
N THR A 574 -11.28 -12.02 -21.88
CA THR A 574 -10.02 -11.32 -21.62
C THR A 574 -9.19 -12.02 -20.54
N TYR A 575 -9.79 -12.34 -19.39
CA TYR A 575 -9.09 -13.05 -18.31
C TYR A 575 -8.82 -14.52 -18.66
N ARG A 576 -9.71 -15.15 -19.44
CA ARG A 576 -9.63 -16.56 -19.83
C ARG A 576 -8.63 -16.84 -20.96
N GLN A 577 -8.03 -15.82 -21.56
CA GLN A 577 -7.03 -16.00 -22.62
C GLN A 577 -5.87 -16.91 -22.19
N SER A 578 -5.32 -17.64 -23.15
CA SER A 578 -4.05 -18.35 -23.02
C SER A 578 -2.88 -17.36 -23.03
N SER A 579 -1.69 -17.87 -22.69
CA SER A 579 -0.43 -17.11 -22.80
C SER A 579 0.30 -17.34 -24.14
N ALA A 580 -0.38 -17.98 -25.10
CA ALA A 580 0.20 -18.40 -26.37
C ALA A 580 0.85 -17.24 -27.12
N PHE A 581 2.00 -17.51 -27.74
CA PHE A 581 2.70 -16.52 -28.53
C PHE A 581 2.03 -16.36 -29.90
N ASN A 582 1.85 -15.10 -30.33
CA ASN A 582 1.40 -14.76 -31.67
C ASN A 582 2.37 -13.75 -32.27
N LYS A 583 2.99 -14.10 -33.40
CA LYS A 583 4.04 -13.29 -34.05
C LYS A 583 3.53 -11.89 -34.45
N LYS A 584 2.33 -11.79 -35.04
CA LYS A 584 1.73 -10.52 -35.47
C LYS A 584 1.40 -9.62 -34.27
N ALA A 585 0.77 -10.20 -33.25
CA ALA A 585 0.40 -9.46 -32.04
C ALA A 585 1.62 -8.99 -31.26
N PHE A 586 2.68 -9.82 -31.17
CA PHE A 586 3.93 -9.40 -30.54
C PHE A 586 4.65 -8.30 -31.34
N ALA A 587 4.64 -8.34 -32.67
CA ALA A 587 5.21 -7.26 -33.49
C ALA A 587 4.42 -5.94 -33.34
N THR A 588 3.11 -6.02 -33.11
CA THR A 588 2.22 -4.84 -32.96
C THR A 588 2.24 -4.27 -31.54
N ASP A 589 2.22 -5.15 -30.53
CA ASP A 589 2.12 -4.82 -29.11
C ASP A 589 2.89 -5.85 -28.26
N GLY A 590 4.21 -5.92 -28.44
CA GLY A 590 5.08 -6.85 -27.72
C GLY A 590 5.06 -6.66 -26.20
N ASP A 591 4.67 -5.47 -25.77
CA ASP A 591 4.57 -5.04 -24.39
C ASP A 591 3.20 -5.39 -23.76
N ASN A 592 2.32 -6.02 -24.55
CA ASN A 592 0.97 -6.49 -24.22
C ASN A 592 0.13 -5.41 -23.49
N ARG A 593 0.11 -4.18 -24.04
CA ARG A 593 -0.71 -3.05 -23.58
C ARG A 593 -2.20 -3.24 -23.88
N LEU A 594 -2.50 -3.88 -25.01
CA LEU A 594 -3.85 -4.15 -25.51
C LEU A 594 -4.44 -5.45 -24.97
N VAL A 595 -3.65 -6.24 -24.22
CA VAL A 595 -4.10 -7.47 -23.54
C VAL A 595 -4.58 -8.52 -24.56
N TRP A 596 -3.79 -8.75 -25.61
CA TRP A 596 -4.05 -9.76 -26.64
C TRP A 596 -3.75 -11.20 -26.18
N ARG A 597 -3.16 -11.36 -24.99
CA ARG A 597 -2.95 -12.64 -24.30
C ARG A 597 -2.88 -12.44 -22.78
N PHE A 598 -2.97 -13.53 -22.03
CA PHE A 598 -2.65 -13.50 -20.61
C PHE A 598 -1.13 -13.46 -20.38
N ASN A 599 -0.66 -12.64 -19.44
CA ASN A 599 0.76 -12.55 -19.11
C ASN A 599 1.14 -13.66 -18.11
N PRO A 600 2.18 -14.48 -18.38
CA PRO A 600 2.78 -15.30 -17.36
C PRO A 600 3.26 -14.44 -16.19
N ARG A 601 3.03 -14.90 -14.95
CA ARG A 601 3.38 -14.17 -13.73
C ARG A 601 4.24 -15.05 -12.82
N ARG A 602 5.27 -14.44 -12.24
CA ARG A 602 6.02 -15.04 -11.14
C ARG A 602 5.10 -15.09 -9.91
N LEU A 603 5.09 -16.21 -9.20
CA LEU A 603 4.43 -16.29 -7.90
C LEU A 603 5.14 -15.39 -6.90
N ASP A 604 4.37 -14.64 -6.12
CA ASP A 604 4.88 -13.95 -4.94
C ASP A 604 5.31 -14.96 -3.86
N VAL A 605 6.11 -14.49 -2.91
CA VAL A 605 6.69 -15.33 -1.85
C VAL A 605 5.62 -16.06 -1.05
N GLU A 606 4.47 -15.41 -0.83
CA GLU A 606 3.36 -15.97 -0.10
C GLU A 606 2.77 -17.17 -0.83
N SER A 607 2.32 -17.00 -2.07
CA SER A 607 1.76 -18.10 -2.86
C SER A 607 2.78 -19.18 -3.16
N TRP A 608 4.05 -18.82 -3.35
CA TRP A 608 5.11 -19.81 -3.59
C TRP A 608 5.35 -20.70 -2.36
N ARG A 609 5.61 -20.11 -1.17
CA ARG A 609 5.86 -20.89 0.06
C ARG A 609 4.62 -21.66 0.49
N ASP A 610 3.45 -21.03 0.44
CA ASP A 610 2.19 -21.68 0.83
C ASP A 610 1.87 -22.84 -0.10
N SER A 611 2.17 -22.74 -1.40
CA SER A 611 2.03 -23.86 -2.34
C SER A 611 2.90 -25.06 -1.94
N LEU A 612 4.12 -24.83 -1.48
CA LEU A 612 5.00 -25.92 -1.03
C LEU A 612 4.41 -26.65 0.18
N LEU A 613 3.88 -25.92 1.16
CA LEU A 613 3.23 -26.52 2.32
C LEU A 613 1.92 -27.23 1.95
N ALA A 614 1.14 -26.67 1.02
CA ALA A 614 -0.10 -27.27 0.56
C ALA A 614 0.14 -28.60 -0.19
N VAL A 615 1.14 -28.64 -1.08
CA VAL A 615 1.47 -29.87 -1.82
C VAL A 615 2.05 -30.95 -0.92
N THR A 616 2.71 -30.61 0.19
CA THR A 616 3.17 -31.63 1.15
C THR A 616 2.13 -31.99 2.21
N GLY A 617 0.95 -31.37 2.21
CA GLY A 617 -0.11 -31.63 3.20
C GLY A 617 0.19 -31.06 4.59
N GLU A 618 1.14 -30.13 4.70
CA GLU A 618 1.62 -29.57 5.98
C GLU A 618 1.04 -28.18 6.27
N ILE A 619 0.25 -27.59 5.37
CA ILE A 619 -0.26 -26.23 5.56
C ILE A 619 -1.32 -26.15 6.65
N ASP A 620 -1.17 -25.19 7.56
CA ASP A 620 -2.17 -24.79 8.53
C ASP A 620 -3.02 -23.65 7.96
N LEU A 621 -4.32 -23.92 7.81
CA LEU A 621 -5.33 -23.04 7.24
C LEU A 621 -6.09 -22.22 8.30
N ASN A 622 -5.70 -22.26 9.56
CA ASN A 622 -6.31 -21.42 10.60
C ASN A 622 -6.12 -19.93 10.33
N LEU A 623 -7.23 -19.20 10.32
CA LEU A 623 -7.28 -17.76 10.04
C LEU A 623 -6.90 -16.92 11.26
N GLY A 624 -6.27 -15.77 11.01
CA GLY A 624 -6.07 -14.70 11.99
C GLY A 624 -5.07 -15.02 13.11
N GLY A 625 -5.00 -14.18 14.13
CA GLY A 625 -4.14 -14.43 15.30
C GLY A 625 -2.71 -13.89 15.17
N ALA A 626 -1.91 -13.99 16.22
CA ALA A 626 -0.59 -13.36 16.28
C ALA A 626 0.36 -13.83 15.14
N PRO A 627 1.23 -12.93 14.65
CA PRO A 627 2.23 -13.29 13.64
C PRO A 627 3.33 -14.19 14.24
N THR A 628 4.05 -14.89 13.38
CA THR A 628 5.20 -15.73 13.75
C THR A 628 6.50 -15.25 13.10
N GLU A 629 7.62 -15.48 13.77
CA GLU A 629 8.97 -15.25 13.26
C GLU A 629 9.64 -16.54 12.77
N ASP A 630 9.03 -17.70 13.04
CA ASP A 630 9.57 -19.00 12.61
C ASP A 630 9.29 -19.23 11.12
N VAL A 631 10.32 -19.04 10.29
CA VAL A 631 10.23 -19.24 8.84
C VAL A 631 10.16 -20.73 8.46
N ARG A 632 10.93 -21.56 9.17
CA ARG A 632 11.20 -22.97 8.79
C ARG A 632 10.17 -23.92 9.37
N GLY A 633 9.84 -23.80 10.66
CA GLY A 633 8.93 -24.70 11.37
C GLY A 633 7.46 -24.31 11.26
N SER A 634 7.15 -23.03 11.05
CA SER A 634 5.76 -22.57 10.95
C SER A 634 5.03 -23.20 9.79
N ARG A 635 3.85 -23.74 10.07
CA ARG A 635 2.93 -24.31 9.07
C ARG A 635 1.86 -23.33 8.62
N ARG A 636 1.77 -22.19 9.29
CA ARG A 636 0.83 -21.13 8.96
C ARG A 636 1.15 -20.56 7.58
N ARG A 637 0.11 -20.04 6.93
CA ARG A 637 0.26 -19.23 5.72
C ARG A 637 1.27 -18.10 5.94
N THR A 638 2.03 -17.82 4.90
CA THR A 638 3.07 -16.78 4.88
C THR A 638 2.49 -15.38 5.15
N MET A 639 1.18 -15.19 4.92
CA MET A 639 0.43 -14.00 5.35
C MET A 639 0.61 -13.65 6.84
N TYR A 640 0.84 -14.64 7.69
CA TYR A 640 1.02 -14.50 9.15
C TYR A 640 2.48 -14.37 9.58
N PHE A 641 3.40 -14.20 8.65
CA PHE A 641 4.78 -13.87 8.99
C PHE A 641 4.84 -12.45 9.54
N LYS A 642 5.65 -12.30 10.59
CA LYS A 642 5.92 -10.99 11.18
C LYS A 642 6.72 -10.14 10.20
N VAL A 643 6.34 -8.89 10.04
CA VAL A 643 6.99 -7.95 9.11
C VAL A 643 7.44 -6.73 9.87
N SER A 644 8.72 -6.37 9.77
CA SER A 644 9.20 -5.09 10.31
C SER A 644 9.17 -4.00 9.25
N ARG A 645 9.14 -2.76 9.73
CA ARG A 645 9.17 -1.59 8.85
C ARG A 645 10.54 -1.33 8.24
N THR A 646 11.62 -1.85 8.82
CA THR A 646 12.95 -1.77 8.18
C THR A 646 13.24 -2.94 7.24
N GLY A 647 12.52 -4.06 7.39
CA GLY A 647 12.72 -5.27 6.59
C GLY A 647 14.02 -6.00 6.94
N ASP A 648 14.53 -5.84 8.16
CA ASP A 648 15.79 -6.44 8.62
C ASP A 648 15.80 -6.77 10.12
N ARG A 649 14.64 -6.79 10.79
CA ARG A 649 14.55 -7.05 12.24
C ARG A 649 14.24 -8.50 12.57
N PHE A 650 13.41 -9.15 11.76
CA PHE A 650 12.98 -10.52 11.99
C PHE A 650 13.62 -11.47 10.97
N SER A 651 13.79 -12.74 11.34
CA SER A 651 14.16 -13.82 10.43
C SER A 651 13.21 -13.90 9.23
N THR A 652 11.92 -13.64 9.45
CA THR A 652 10.91 -13.55 8.40
C THR A 652 11.19 -12.43 7.41
N ASP A 653 11.70 -11.27 7.83
CA ASP A 653 12.02 -10.18 6.90
C ASP A 653 13.11 -10.59 5.92
N VAL A 654 14.17 -11.27 6.39
CA VAL A 654 15.27 -11.73 5.54
C VAL A 654 14.75 -12.69 4.47
N PHE A 655 13.92 -13.65 4.87
CA PHE A 655 13.29 -14.59 3.94
C PHE A 655 12.34 -13.89 2.96
N LEU A 656 11.46 -13.02 3.44
CA LEU A 656 10.50 -12.30 2.61
C LEU A 656 11.20 -11.42 1.58
N ARG A 657 12.22 -10.65 1.99
CA ARG A 657 12.99 -9.77 1.08
C ARG A 657 13.79 -10.55 0.04
N LEU A 658 14.28 -11.75 0.37
CA LEU A 658 14.96 -12.60 -0.61
C LEU A 658 14.07 -12.85 -1.83
N PHE A 659 12.75 -12.88 -1.65
CA PHE A 659 11.76 -13.10 -2.70
C PHE A 659 10.90 -11.85 -3.00
N ASP A 660 11.55 -10.68 -3.05
CA ASP A 660 10.98 -9.42 -3.53
C ASP A 660 9.81 -8.85 -2.71
N PHE A 661 9.61 -9.32 -1.47
CA PHE A 661 8.61 -8.71 -0.58
C PHE A 661 9.00 -7.24 -0.27
N PRO A 662 8.07 -6.29 -0.37
CA PRO A 662 8.40 -4.88 -0.26
C PRO A 662 8.58 -4.45 1.20
N ILE A 663 9.46 -3.48 1.42
CA ILE A 663 9.66 -2.88 2.75
C ILE A 663 8.51 -1.89 3.02
N PRO A 664 7.73 -2.03 4.11
CA PRO A 664 6.52 -1.22 4.36
C PRO A 664 6.84 0.16 4.97
N ARG A 665 7.83 0.89 4.40
CA ARG A 665 8.14 2.28 4.78
C ARG A 665 7.29 3.32 4.06
N ALA A 666 6.73 2.96 2.91
CA ALA A 666 5.94 3.83 2.06
C ALA A 666 4.95 2.99 1.26
N THR A 667 3.88 3.64 0.76
CA THR A 667 2.79 2.97 0.03
C THR A 667 3.33 2.27 -1.20
N ILE A 668 3.09 0.96 -1.31
CA ILE A 668 3.63 0.16 -2.40
C ILE A 668 2.61 0.04 -3.53
N ALA A 669 2.91 0.69 -4.66
CA ALA A 669 2.05 0.63 -5.85
C ALA A 669 2.17 -0.70 -6.60
N LYS A 670 3.39 -1.25 -6.62
CA LYS A 670 3.78 -2.46 -7.34
C LYS A 670 5.05 -3.02 -6.66
N ARG A 671 5.08 -4.32 -6.40
CA ARG A 671 6.28 -4.98 -5.88
C ARG A 671 7.40 -4.99 -6.92
N PRO A 672 8.67 -4.85 -6.51
CA PRO A 672 9.79 -5.09 -7.41
C PRO A 672 9.79 -6.56 -7.86
N LEU A 673 10.50 -6.84 -8.96
CA LEU A 673 10.78 -8.21 -9.39
C LEU A 673 12.26 -8.27 -9.70
N SER A 674 12.99 -9.15 -9.02
CA SER A 674 14.41 -9.37 -9.23
C SER A 674 14.69 -10.80 -9.64
N THR A 675 15.80 -11.04 -10.33
CA THR A 675 16.27 -12.38 -10.64
C THR A 675 17.72 -12.45 -10.19
N VAL A 676 17.94 -12.93 -8.97
CA VAL A 676 19.25 -12.92 -8.32
C VAL A 676 19.70 -14.34 -7.97
N PRO A 677 21.01 -14.66 -8.06
CA PRO A 677 21.53 -16.02 -7.80
C PRO A 677 21.13 -16.59 -6.43
N GLN A 678 21.01 -15.75 -5.40
CA GLN A 678 20.65 -16.16 -4.04
C GLN A 678 19.26 -16.81 -3.97
N GLN A 679 18.31 -16.37 -4.80
CA GLN A 679 16.98 -16.99 -4.90
C GLN A 679 17.09 -18.42 -5.44
N TYR A 680 17.91 -18.64 -6.47
CA TYR A 680 18.11 -19.97 -7.05
C TYR A 680 18.83 -20.92 -6.08
N LEU A 681 19.91 -20.45 -5.45
CA LEU A 681 20.64 -21.24 -4.45
C LEU A 681 19.72 -21.66 -3.31
N PHE A 682 18.89 -20.74 -2.80
CA PHE A 682 17.87 -21.06 -1.79
C PHE A 682 16.96 -22.21 -2.23
N LEU A 683 16.48 -22.19 -3.48
CA LEU A 683 15.58 -23.22 -4.01
C LEU A 683 16.28 -24.58 -4.16
N LEU A 684 17.58 -24.60 -4.43
CA LEU A 684 18.34 -25.82 -4.68
C LEU A 684 18.72 -26.56 -3.39
N ASN A 685 19.19 -25.84 -2.36
CA ASN A 685 19.84 -26.50 -1.22
C ASN A 685 19.46 -25.96 0.17
N SER A 686 18.45 -25.07 0.27
CA SER A 686 18.05 -24.58 1.60
C SER A 686 17.45 -25.71 2.46
N PRO A 687 17.63 -25.67 3.79
CA PRO A 687 17.00 -26.62 4.70
C PRO A 687 15.47 -26.65 4.55
N ILE A 688 14.84 -25.51 4.24
CA ILE A 688 13.40 -25.43 3.99
C ILE A 688 13.01 -26.33 2.81
N MET A 689 13.74 -26.26 1.69
CA MET A 689 13.45 -27.08 0.51
C MET A 689 13.72 -28.57 0.74
N ILE A 690 14.79 -28.91 1.48
CA ILE A 690 15.07 -30.30 1.87
C ILE A 690 13.94 -30.86 2.74
N ASP A 691 13.43 -30.07 3.69
CA ASP A 691 12.30 -30.48 4.52
C ASP A 691 11.03 -30.67 3.68
N ARG A 692 10.81 -29.84 2.64
CA ARG A 692 9.69 -30.02 1.70
C ARG A 692 9.81 -31.29 0.88
N ALA A 693 11.00 -31.64 0.40
CA ALA A 693 11.23 -32.88 -0.31
C ALA A 693 10.92 -34.10 0.58
N ARG A 694 11.38 -34.10 1.83
CA ARG A 694 11.08 -35.17 2.80
C ARG A 694 9.59 -35.25 3.12
N GLY A 695 8.93 -34.12 3.34
CA GLY A 695 7.49 -34.04 3.59
C GLY A 695 6.67 -34.61 2.43
N LEU A 696 7.04 -34.30 1.18
CA LEU A 696 6.39 -34.87 0.01
C LEU A 696 6.52 -36.39 -0.06
N VAL A 697 7.73 -36.93 0.17
CA VAL A 697 7.96 -38.38 0.19
C VAL A 697 7.13 -39.06 1.28
N ALA A 698 7.09 -38.48 2.48
CA ALA A 698 6.31 -39.01 3.58
C ALA A 698 4.80 -39.04 3.27
N ARG A 699 4.28 -37.98 2.64
CA ARG A 699 2.89 -37.93 2.18
C ARG A 699 2.60 -39.02 1.14
N LEU A 700 3.42 -39.11 0.10
CA LEU A 700 3.21 -40.08 -0.99
C LEU A 700 3.24 -41.53 -0.48
N LYS A 701 4.12 -41.84 0.47
CA LYS A 701 4.16 -43.17 1.13
C LYS A 701 2.92 -43.49 1.96
N LYS A 702 2.18 -42.47 2.42
CA LYS A 702 0.94 -42.64 3.18
C LYS A 702 -0.28 -42.78 2.26
N GLU A 703 -0.22 -42.19 1.06
CA GLU A 703 -1.30 -42.22 0.07
C GLU A 703 -1.22 -43.43 -0.88
N ALA A 704 -0.01 -43.98 -1.10
CA ALA A 704 0.21 -45.25 -1.79
C ALA A 704 -0.09 -46.42 -0.85
#